data_AF-A0ABD6NK18-F1
#
_entry.id   AF-A0ABD6NK18-F1
#
_cell.length_a   1.000
_cell.length_b   1.000
_cell.length_c   1.000
_cell.angle_alpha   90.00
_cell.angle_beta   90.00
_cell.angle_gamma   90.00
#
_symmetry.space_group_name_H-M   'P 1'
#
loop_
_entity.id
_entity.type
_entity.pdbx_description
1 polymer ?
#
loop_
_entity_poly.entity_id
_entity_poly.type
_entity_poly.pdbx_seq_one_letter_code
_entity_poly.pdbx_strand_id
1 'polypeptide(L)'
;MDDDDDRAPPRWQPWRASQRRRATRADEAAQYAHNPSFTDHLPWVEYLEEEQCFLLDDNRSVGAVFELQPIGTEGREPEWLMAARDALEDALQDSFDEFDQAPWVVQFFCQDDSDFSPYLERLEQYVAPRATGTPFTAAFLASMQRHLDAIAKPGGLFDDPVVSHLPWRGSNRRIRLVVYRWLGDQADDEGQNPAQLLGRTCDRLMASLQACGVNPSRLTGRDFYAWLLPWFNPAPTLTGESPAAFYRRVPYPETDDGDELSLPFDHDFAERLFFHEPRSDSEQGLWYFDQQPHAVMVVDKLRRPPHIGQLTGETRKGEALNALFDQLPEQAILSLTLVITPQDVLEEQLNRLARKAIGENLASTQTRQDVEEARALIGRQHKLYRGTLALYLRGTDEPQLRQRSIQAANVLLGAGLQPVREGDEVAACNSYLRWLPMVYNPVRDTRNWYTRLLFAQHVANLLPLWGRSIGTGNPGITFFNRGGAPLSFDPLSRFDRSMNGHLLLFGPTGAGKSATLVSILMQIMAVYRPRLFIVEAGNSFGLQGDYFATLGLTVNKVQLKPGSGLSLAPFADARRLIERPDQVASLSTEDLDEDASGSDEQRDVLGELEITARLMITGGEAKEEARLTRADRSLIRECILDAARLCAASDQQVMTRHVRDALRTVASDARLPDKRRERAQEMAESIDLFCQGFEGALFDRPGTPWPESDVTIVDLATYAREGYEAQMSISYISLMNTVNNLAERDQYLGRPIIMVTDEGHIITKNPLLAPFVVKGTKMWRKLGAWFWLATQNLADVPDAAQTMLNMIEWWICLNMPPAEIEEIARFKKLTPAQKTLLLSASKASGKYTEGVVLSKQLETLFRAVPPSLYLALAMTEPEEKAQRWRLMEAHQLSELEAALQIAAEIDRLRGMS
;
A
#
# COMPACT_ATOMS: atom_id res chain seq x y z
N MET A 1 64.25 -9.60 -104.06
CA MET A 1 63.76 -8.31 -103.57
C MET A 1 62.71 -8.63 -102.53
N ASP A 2 63.12 -9.29 -101.45
CA ASP A 2 64.06 -8.87 -100.38
C ASP A 2 63.14 -8.65 -99.17
N ASP A 3 63.31 -9.44 -98.11
CA ASP A 3 63.97 -9.05 -96.83
C ASP A 3 63.22 -7.87 -96.18
N ASP A 4 62.87 -7.87 -94.89
CA ASP A 4 63.51 -8.49 -93.75
C ASP A 4 62.57 -8.43 -92.53
N ASP A 5 62.97 -9.21 -91.52
CA ASP A 5 62.62 -9.25 -90.09
C ASP A 5 61.73 -8.12 -89.49
N ASP A 6 60.69 -8.49 -88.72
CA ASP A 6 60.36 -7.70 -87.53
C ASP A 6 59.67 -8.55 -86.43
N ARG A 7 60.38 -8.70 -85.32
CA ARG A 7 59.97 -9.40 -84.11
C ARG A 7 58.80 -8.65 -83.45
N ALA A 8 57.60 -9.24 -83.50
CA ALA A 8 56.46 -8.72 -82.76
C ALA A 8 56.73 -8.71 -81.24
N PRO A 9 56.41 -7.61 -80.52
CA PRO A 9 56.62 -7.52 -79.07
C PRO A 9 55.69 -8.50 -78.33
N PRO A 10 56.02 -8.89 -77.08
CA PRO A 10 55.15 -9.74 -76.29
C PRO A 10 53.77 -9.08 -76.16
N ARG A 11 52.74 -9.74 -76.70
CA ARG A 11 51.35 -9.29 -76.54
C ARG A 11 51.03 -9.21 -75.05
N TRP A 12 50.56 -8.05 -74.63
CA TRP A 12 50.11 -7.77 -73.27
C TRP A 12 49.08 -8.82 -72.84
N GLN A 13 49.43 -9.66 -71.86
CA GLN A 13 48.48 -10.56 -71.22
C GLN A 13 47.95 -9.89 -69.95
N PRO A 14 46.62 -9.82 -69.75
CA PRO A 14 46.06 -9.31 -68.50
C PRO A 14 46.56 -10.14 -67.30
N TRP A 15 47.07 -9.47 -66.27
CA TRP A 15 47.60 -10.07 -65.04
C TRP A 15 46.59 -10.95 -64.25
N ARG A 16 45.28 -10.84 -64.52
CA ARG A 16 44.24 -11.60 -63.81
C ARG A 16 43.35 -12.38 -64.79
N ALA A 17 43.02 -13.62 -64.41
CA ALA A 17 42.19 -14.54 -65.18
C ALA A 17 40.84 -13.94 -65.58
N SER A 18 40.42 -14.18 -66.82
CA SER A 18 39.16 -13.68 -67.42
C SER A 18 37.87 -14.19 -66.76
N GLN A 19 37.97 -15.11 -65.79
CA GLN A 19 36.84 -15.75 -65.12
C GLN A 19 36.32 -14.98 -63.89
N ARG A 20 36.99 -13.92 -63.42
CA ARG A 20 36.47 -13.05 -62.34
C ARG A 20 35.91 -11.76 -62.92
N ARG A 21 34.57 -11.65 -62.93
CA ARG A 21 33.84 -10.41 -63.24
C ARG A 21 34.33 -9.30 -62.31
N ARG A 22 34.61 -8.11 -62.85
CA ARG A 22 34.91 -6.93 -62.03
C ARG A 22 33.67 -6.56 -61.22
N ALA A 23 33.86 -6.14 -59.97
CA ALA A 23 32.80 -5.51 -59.21
C ALA A 23 32.20 -4.37 -60.03
N THR A 24 30.90 -4.44 -60.25
CA THR A 24 30.14 -3.40 -60.93
C THR A 24 29.73 -2.32 -59.94
N ARG A 25 29.31 -1.16 -60.42
CA ARG A 25 28.70 -0.13 -59.56
C ARG A 25 27.49 -0.65 -58.78
N ALA A 26 26.80 -1.68 -59.29
CA ALA A 26 25.71 -2.35 -58.57
C ALA A 26 26.24 -3.24 -57.45
N ASP A 27 27.35 -3.95 -57.65
CA ASP A 27 28.01 -4.75 -56.60
C ASP A 27 28.61 -3.85 -55.51
N GLU A 28 29.13 -2.68 -55.88
CA GLU A 28 29.59 -1.64 -54.97
C GLU A 28 28.41 -1.00 -54.22
N ALA A 29 27.33 -0.61 -54.90
CA ALA A 29 26.13 -0.09 -54.25
C ALA A 29 25.50 -1.11 -53.29
N ALA A 30 25.52 -2.40 -53.63
CA ALA A 30 25.06 -3.48 -52.75
C ALA A 30 25.93 -3.66 -51.50
N GLN A 31 27.21 -3.27 -51.53
CA GLN A 31 28.07 -3.26 -50.34
C GLN A 31 27.73 -2.11 -49.38
N TYR A 32 27.13 -1.03 -49.89
CA TYR A 32 26.66 0.11 -49.09
C TYR A 32 25.16 0.04 -48.74
N ALA A 33 24.44 -0.94 -49.29
CA ALA A 33 23.03 -1.16 -48.98
C ALA A 33 22.92 -1.79 -47.59
N HIS A 34 22.35 -1.04 -46.65
CA HIS A 34 21.91 -1.55 -45.36
C HIS A 34 20.38 -1.56 -45.34
N ASN A 35 19.80 -2.58 -44.73
CA ASN A 35 18.38 -2.53 -44.40
C ASN A 35 18.18 -1.50 -43.28
N PRO A 36 16.99 -0.88 -43.18
CA PRO A 36 16.67 -0.04 -42.04
C PRO A 36 16.94 -0.78 -40.74
N SER A 37 17.57 -0.10 -39.80
CA SER A 37 17.81 -0.61 -38.46
C SER A 37 16.50 -0.71 -37.68
N PHE A 38 16.52 -1.37 -36.51
CA PHE A 38 15.35 -1.36 -35.62
C PHE A 38 15.00 0.05 -35.15
N THR A 39 16.01 0.89 -34.87
CA THR A 39 15.84 2.26 -34.38
C THR A 39 15.24 3.17 -35.43
N ASP A 40 15.51 2.94 -36.73
CA ASP A 40 14.89 3.67 -37.85
C ASP A 40 13.36 3.51 -37.93
N HIS A 41 12.79 2.57 -37.18
CA HIS A 41 11.34 2.35 -37.08
C HIS A 41 10.70 2.97 -35.83
N LEU A 42 11.50 3.57 -34.95
CA LEU A 42 11.05 4.16 -33.70
C LEU A 42 10.93 5.68 -33.87
N PRO A 43 9.81 6.29 -33.46
CA PRO A 43 9.54 7.67 -33.80
C PRO A 43 10.10 8.68 -32.80
N TRP A 44 10.80 8.26 -31.74
CA TRP A 44 11.13 9.15 -30.62
C TRP A 44 12.42 9.93 -30.90
N VAL A 45 12.29 11.21 -31.25
CA VAL A 45 13.46 12.08 -31.52
C VAL A 45 14.04 12.60 -30.22
N GLU A 46 13.24 13.32 -29.44
CA GLU A 46 13.64 13.89 -28.16
C GLU A 46 12.44 14.18 -27.25
N TYR A 47 12.71 14.44 -25.97
CA TYR A 47 11.72 14.91 -25.02
C TYR A 47 11.87 16.43 -24.84
N LEU A 48 10.80 17.16 -25.13
CA LEU A 48 10.72 18.61 -25.00
C LEU A 48 10.31 18.96 -23.56
N GLU A 49 11.25 19.45 -22.75
CA GLU A 49 11.05 19.78 -21.33
C GLU A 49 9.99 20.87 -21.11
N GLU A 50 10.02 21.95 -21.90
CA GLU A 50 9.10 23.09 -21.75
C GLU A 50 7.64 22.70 -22.07
N GLU A 51 7.43 21.95 -23.14
CA GLU A 51 6.11 21.48 -23.58
C GLU A 51 5.67 20.16 -22.92
N GLN A 52 6.60 19.49 -22.24
CA GLN A 52 6.46 18.19 -21.58
C GLN A 52 5.95 17.07 -22.53
N CYS A 53 6.45 17.03 -23.76
CA CYS A 53 6.02 16.06 -24.78
C CYS A 53 7.21 15.49 -25.56
N PHE A 54 6.99 14.37 -26.25
CA PHE A 54 7.95 13.77 -27.15
C PHE A 54 7.73 14.29 -28.57
N LEU A 55 8.81 14.77 -29.20
CA LEU A 55 8.82 15.10 -30.63
C LEU A 55 8.98 13.81 -31.44
N LEU A 56 8.17 13.66 -32.49
CA LEU A 56 8.23 12.50 -33.37
C LEU A 56 9.10 12.73 -34.62
N ASP A 57 9.46 11.64 -35.31
CA ASP A 57 10.40 11.60 -36.45
C ASP A 57 10.03 12.46 -37.68
N ASP A 58 8.79 12.93 -37.77
CA ASP A 58 8.34 13.90 -38.78
C ASP A 58 8.64 15.36 -38.39
N ASN A 59 9.31 15.57 -37.25
CA ASN A 59 9.67 16.86 -36.66
C ASN A 59 8.48 17.80 -36.44
N ARG A 60 7.28 17.25 -36.32
CA ARG A 60 6.05 18.04 -36.17
C ARG A 60 5.05 17.41 -35.20
N SER A 61 4.87 16.10 -35.30
CA SER A 61 3.99 15.33 -34.45
C SER A 61 4.56 15.23 -33.05
N VAL A 62 3.66 15.16 -32.07
CA VAL A 62 4.01 15.09 -30.66
C VAL A 62 3.18 14.04 -29.92
N GLY A 63 3.76 13.49 -28.86
CA GLY A 63 3.09 12.55 -27.97
C GLY A 63 3.35 12.84 -26.49
N ALA A 64 2.40 12.48 -25.63
CA ALA A 64 2.53 12.57 -24.18
C ALA A 64 2.34 11.18 -23.55
N VAL A 65 3.02 10.95 -22.44
CA VAL A 65 2.94 9.70 -21.68
C VAL A 65 2.56 10.00 -20.23
N PHE A 66 1.70 9.17 -19.66
CA PHE A 66 1.25 9.27 -18.28
C PHE A 66 1.34 7.90 -17.59
N GLU A 67 1.66 7.89 -16.30
CA GLU A 67 1.39 6.75 -15.43
C GLU A 67 0.05 6.94 -14.71
N LEU A 68 -0.76 5.88 -14.66
CA LEU A 68 -2.11 5.92 -14.13
C LEU A 68 -2.25 5.00 -12.91
N GLN A 69 -2.88 5.49 -11.85
CA GLN A 69 -3.27 4.66 -10.72
C GLN A 69 -4.63 3.98 -10.98
N PRO A 70 -4.75 2.66 -10.76
CA PRO A 70 -6.01 1.95 -11.01
C PRO A 70 -7.06 2.26 -9.95
N ILE A 71 -8.32 2.09 -10.34
CA ILE A 71 -9.49 2.09 -9.47
C ILE A 71 -9.52 0.76 -8.68
N GLY A 72 -9.53 0.85 -7.35
CA GLY A 72 -9.65 -0.31 -6.46
C GLY A 72 -11.02 -0.98 -6.58
N THR A 73 -11.03 -2.24 -7.02
CA THR A 73 -12.24 -3.05 -7.29
C THR A 73 -12.65 -3.93 -6.10
N GLU A 74 -11.82 -4.05 -5.07
CA GLU A 74 -12.04 -4.96 -3.95
C GLU A 74 -13.30 -4.58 -3.14
N GLY A 75 -14.20 -5.55 -2.93
CA GLY A 75 -15.43 -5.37 -2.14
C GLY A 75 -16.42 -4.34 -2.69
N ARG A 76 -16.25 -3.90 -3.95
CA ARG A 76 -17.17 -2.97 -4.61
C ARG A 76 -18.43 -3.68 -5.10
N GLU A 77 -19.57 -3.02 -4.92
CA GLU A 77 -20.86 -3.51 -5.39
C GLU A 77 -20.96 -3.39 -6.92
N PRO A 78 -21.70 -4.29 -7.60
CA PRO A 78 -21.87 -4.25 -9.05
C PRO A 78 -22.40 -2.91 -9.58
N GLU A 79 -23.34 -2.28 -8.87
CA GLU A 79 -23.90 -0.98 -9.26
C GLU A 79 -22.84 0.13 -9.26
N TRP A 80 -21.93 0.11 -8.27
CA TRP A 80 -20.83 1.07 -8.23
C TRP A 80 -19.84 0.85 -9.37
N LEU A 81 -19.51 -0.41 -9.67
CA LEU A 81 -18.64 -0.76 -10.81
C LEU A 81 -19.26 -0.30 -12.13
N MET A 82 -20.58 -0.44 -12.31
CA MET A 82 -21.30 0.06 -13.48
C MET A 82 -21.23 1.59 -13.59
N ALA A 83 -21.46 2.31 -12.50
CA ALA A 83 -21.37 3.78 -12.49
C ALA A 83 -19.95 4.28 -12.79
N ALA A 84 -18.92 3.66 -12.20
CA ALA A 84 -17.52 3.98 -12.51
C ALA A 84 -17.17 3.67 -13.97
N ARG A 85 -17.75 2.61 -14.54
CA ARG A 85 -17.54 2.22 -15.93
C ARG A 85 -18.18 3.21 -16.89
N ASP A 86 -19.40 3.64 -16.60
CA ASP A 86 -20.11 4.67 -17.39
C ASP A 86 -19.31 5.99 -17.36
N ALA A 87 -18.80 6.39 -16.19
CA ALA A 87 -17.95 7.57 -16.08
C ALA A 87 -16.64 7.46 -16.88
N LEU A 88 -15.98 6.29 -16.88
CA LEU A 88 -14.79 6.05 -17.72
C LEU A 88 -15.11 6.04 -19.21
N GLU A 89 -16.28 5.50 -19.59
CA GLU A 89 -16.79 5.55 -20.96
C GLU A 89 -16.95 7.01 -21.40
N ASP A 90 -17.66 7.82 -20.61
CA ASP A 90 -17.86 9.25 -20.89
C ASP A 90 -16.54 10.01 -20.96
N ALA A 91 -15.61 9.75 -20.02
CA ALA A 91 -14.29 10.36 -20.02
C ALA A 91 -13.51 10.07 -21.32
N LEU A 92 -13.60 8.86 -21.87
CA LEU A 92 -12.99 8.55 -23.17
C LEU A 92 -13.71 9.22 -24.33
N GLN A 93 -15.03 9.29 -24.30
CA GLN A 93 -15.83 9.81 -25.41
C GLN A 93 -15.75 11.33 -25.56
N ASP A 94 -15.65 12.05 -24.44
CA ASP A 94 -15.79 13.52 -24.42
C ASP A 94 -14.45 14.25 -24.39
N SER A 95 -13.34 13.52 -24.21
CA SER A 95 -12.00 14.11 -24.06
C SER A 95 -11.26 14.38 -25.35
N PHE A 96 -11.76 13.92 -26.49
CA PHE A 96 -11.06 14.03 -27.78
C PHE A 96 -11.92 14.71 -28.83
N ASP A 97 -11.29 15.62 -29.58
CA ASP A 97 -11.89 16.14 -30.79
C ASP A 97 -11.73 15.10 -31.91
N GLU A 98 -12.79 14.89 -32.70
CA GLU A 98 -12.82 13.87 -33.74
C GLU A 98 -12.34 14.47 -35.07
N PHE A 99 -11.27 13.91 -35.63
CA PHE A 99 -10.67 14.38 -36.88
C PHE A 99 -10.73 13.30 -37.97
N ASP A 100 -11.14 13.70 -39.18
CA ASP A 100 -11.13 12.82 -40.36
C ASP A 100 -9.72 12.43 -40.80
N GLN A 101 -8.78 13.37 -40.67
CA GLN A 101 -7.38 13.18 -41.00
C GLN A 101 -6.51 13.33 -39.75
N ALA A 102 -5.48 12.50 -39.66
CA ALA A 102 -4.60 12.43 -38.50
C ALA A 102 -5.41 12.26 -37.20
N PRO A 103 -6.18 11.18 -37.00
CA PRO A 103 -6.95 11.00 -35.76
C PRO A 103 -6.03 10.87 -34.53
N TRP A 104 -6.55 11.20 -33.35
CA TRP A 104 -5.87 10.89 -32.09
C TRP A 104 -5.70 9.39 -31.92
N VAL A 105 -4.52 8.99 -31.44
CA VAL A 105 -4.24 7.62 -31.01
C VAL A 105 -4.00 7.61 -29.52
N VAL A 106 -4.65 6.67 -28.85
CA VAL A 106 -4.59 6.47 -27.40
C VAL A 106 -4.15 5.04 -27.14
N GLN A 107 -3.04 4.84 -26.43
CA GLN A 107 -2.52 3.51 -26.10
C GLN A 107 -2.44 3.34 -24.60
N PHE A 108 -2.99 2.23 -24.10
CA PHE A 108 -2.82 1.81 -22.72
C PHE A 108 -1.85 0.63 -22.66
N PHE A 109 -0.84 0.74 -21.82
CA PHE A 109 0.11 -0.33 -21.53
C PHE A 109 -0.06 -0.79 -20.09
N CYS A 110 -0.05 -2.09 -19.85
CA CYS A 110 -0.07 -2.66 -18.50
C CYS A 110 1.04 -3.71 -18.37
N GLN A 111 1.85 -3.59 -17.33
CA GLN A 111 2.92 -4.53 -17.02
C GLN A 111 3.08 -4.65 -15.50
N ASP A 112 3.47 -5.83 -15.04
CA ASP A 112 3.90 -6.03 -13.67
C ASP A 112 5.44 -6.04 -13.65
N ASP A 113 6.05 -5.07 -12.96
CA ASP A 113 7.50 -5.01 -12.74
C ASP A 113 7.87 -5.40 -11.30
N SER A 114 9.15 -5.61 -11.06
CA SER A 114 9.73 -5.99 -9.76
C SER A 114 10.63 -4.89 -9.19
N ASP A 115 10.53 -3.66 -9.69
CA ASP A 115 11.37 -2.56 -9.24
C ASP A 115 10.69 -1.81 -8.09
N PHE A 116 11.17 -2.03 -6.88
CA PHE A 116 10.68 -1.36 -5.68
C PHE A 116 11.49 -0.13 -5.29
N SER A 117 12.53 0.24 -6.06
CA SER A 117 13.40 1.40 -5.76
C SER A 117 12.59 2.68 -5.54
N PRO A 118 11.56 3.01 -6.36
CA PRO A 118 10.75 4.21 -6.14
C PRO A 118 9.97 4.20 -4.82
N TYR A 119 9.55 3.02 -4.34
CA TYR A 119 8.90 2.89 -3.04
C TYR A 119 9.90 3.06 -1.89
N LEU A 120 11.09 2.48 -2.02
CA LEU A 120 12.14 2.55 -1.02
C LEU A 120 12.68 3.98 -0.85
N GLU A 121 12.90 4.69 -1.96
CA GLU A 121 13.27 6.11 -1.95
C GLU A 121 12.20 6.95 -1.24
N ARG A 122 10.92 6.71 -1.54
CA ARG A 122 9.81 7.39 -0.87
C ARG A 122 9.79 7.07 0.62
N LEU A 123 9.96 5.82 1.02
CA LEU A 123 10.00 5.40 2.42
C LEU A 123 11.15 6.10 3.16
N GLU A 124 12.34 6.15 2.57
CA GLU A 124 13.51 6.82 3.16
C GLU A 124 13.26 8.33 3.32
N GLN A 125 12.70 8.99 2.31
CA GLN A 125 12.33 10.42 2.37
C GLN A 125 11.21 10.71 3.37
N TYR A 126 10.35 9.73 3.64
CA TYR A 126 9.22 9.86 4.56
C TYR A 126 9.62 9.75 6.03
N VAL A 127 10.79 9.19 6.33
CA VAL A 127 11.29 9.05 7.71
C VAL A 127 11.36 10.43 8.38
N ALA A 128 10.75 10.54 9.57
CA ALA A 128 10.77 11.79 10.33
C ALA A 128 12.21 12.16 10.72
N PRO A 129 12.58 13.46 10.73
CA PRO A 129 13.95 13.90 10.98
C PRO A 129 14.62 13.35 12.26
N ARG A 130 13.83 13.00 13.29
CA ARG A 130 14.32 12.43 14.55
C ARG A 130 14.71 10.94 14.48
N ALA A 131 14.23 10.24 13.46
CA ALA A 131 14.47 8.83 13.22
C ALA A 131 15.54 8.60 12.12
N THR A 132 15.71 9.59 11.24
CA THR A 132 16.74 9.59 10.18
C THR A 132 18.14 9.34 10.74
N GLY A 133 18.88 8.42 10.11
CA GLY A 133 20.25 8.09 10.48
C GLY A 133 20.42 7.32 11.79
N THR A 134 19.33 6.92 12.48
CA THR A 134 19.44 6.07 13.68
C THR A 134 19.79 4.62 13.32
N PRO A 135 20.50 3.86 14.18
CA PRO A 135 20.83 2.46 13.90
C PRO A 135 19.59 1.60 13.66
N PHE A 136 18.52 1.83 14.43
CA PHE A 136 17.25 1.12 14.24
C PHE A 136 16.62 1.39 12.87
N THR A 137 16.50 2.66 12.47
CA THR A 137 15.91 3.01 11.17
C THR A 137 16.76 2.49 10.00
N ALA A 138 18.08 2.57 10.08
CA ALA A 138 18.97 2.00 9.06
C ALA A 138 18.80 0.47 8.93
N ALA A 139 18.74 -0.25 10.05
CA ALA A 139 18.49 -1.69 10.06
C ALA A 139 17.10 -2.05 9.52
N PHE A 140 16.09 -1.23 9.81
CA PHE A 140 14.74 -1.39 9.27
C PHE A 140 14.72 -1.21 7.74
N LEU A 141 15.29 -0.12 7.20
CA LEU A 141 15.34 0.14 5.77
C LEU A 141 16.06 -0.99 5.02
N ALA A 142 17.21 -1.44 5.55
CA ALA A 142 17.95 -2.58 4.99
C ALA A 142 17.14 -3.90 5.06
N SER A 143 16.38 -4.12 6.14
CA SER A 143 15.49 -5.28 6.24
C SER A 143 14.33 -5.21 5.25
N MET A 144 13.77 -4.02 5.03
CA MET A 144 12.68 -3.82 4.08
C MET A 144 13.15 -4.02 2.64
N GLN A 145 14.31 -3.47 2.26
CA GLN A 145 14.96 -3.71 0.97
C GLN A 145 15.12 -5.21 0.71
N ARG A 146 15.77 -5.94 1.64
CA ARG A 146 15.99 -7.39 1.50
C ARG A 146 14.68 -8.16 1.36
N HIS A 147 13.64 -7.77 2.12
CA HIS A 147 12.33 -8.40 2.04
C HIS A 147 11.68 -8.17 0.67
N LEU A 148 11.70 -6.93 0.17
CA LEU A 148 11.15 -6.58 -1.15
C LEU A 148 11.87 -7.33 -2.28
N ASP A 149 13.20 -7.38 -2.25
CA ASP A 149 14.00 -8.14 -3.23
C ASP A 149 13.62 -9.63 -3.20
N ALA A 150 13.43 -10.18 -1.99
CA ALA A 150 13.14 -11.59 -1.81
C ALA A 150 11.73 -11.99 -2.27
N ILE A 151 10.72 -11.14 -2.06
CA ILE A 151 9.36 -11.41 -2.56
C ILE A 151 9.22 -11.18 -4.07
N ALA A 152 10.13 -10.41 -4.68
CA ALA A 152 10.12 -10.11 -6.12
C ALA A 152 10.72 -11.21 -7.00
N LYS A 153 11.30 -12.26 -6.40
CA LYS A 153 11.99 -13.32 -7.12
C LYS A 153 11.08 -14.05 -8.14
N PRO A 154 11.66 -14.55 -9.25
CA PRO A 154 10.89 -15.35 -10.23
C PRO A 154 10.16 -16.52 -9.58
N GLY A 155 8.91 -16.78 -9.99
CA GLY A 155 8.04 -17.80 -9.41
C GLY A 155 7.36 -17.42 -8.08
N GLY A 156 7.69 -16.25 -7.49
CA GLY A 156 7.04 -15.76 -6.29
C GLY A 156 7.54 -16.38 -4.98
N LEU A 157 6.91 -15.97 -3.87
CA LEU A 157 7.26 -16.42 -2.52
C LEU A 157 6.55 -17.72 -2.13
N PHE A 158 5.27 -17.87 -2.50
CA PHE A 158 4.44 -19.03 -2.21
C PHE A 158 3.26 -19.12 -3.19
N ASP A 159 2.68 -20.30 -3.37
CA ASP A 159 1.35 -20.44 -3.99
C ASP A 159 0.25 -20.01 -3.03
N ASP A 160 -0.75 -19.29 -3.49
CA ASP A 160 -1.93 -18.93 -2.69
C ASP A 160 -3.07 -19.93 -2.96
N PRO A 161 -3.34 -20.89 -2.06
CA PRO A 161 -4.33 -21.93 -2.29
C PRO A 161 -5.76 -21.54 -1.85
N VAL A 162 -5.95 -20.34 -1.28
CA VAL A 162 -7.20 -19.94 -0.63
C VAL A 162 -7.95 -18.90 -1.46
N VAL A 163 -7.24 -17.92 -2.02
CA VAL A 163 -7.87 -16.80 -2.72
C VAL A 163 -7.59 -16.87 -4.21
N SER A 164 -6.33 -16.70 -4.62
CA SER A 164 -6.02 -16.54 -6.05
C SER A 164 -5.81 -17.87 -6.80
N HIS A 165 -5.42 -18.94 -6.11
CA HIS A 165 -4.97 -20.21 -6.73
C HIS A 165 -3.82 -20.02 -7.73
N LEU A 166 -2.96 -19.01 -7.46
CA LEU A 166 -1.81 -18.64 -8.27
C LEU A 166 -0.57 -18.44 -7.37
N PRO A 167 0.63 -18.49 -7.93
CA PRO A 167 1.83 -18.02 -7.25
C PRO A 167 1.68 -16.55 -6.85
N TRP A 168 1.98 -16.23 -5.59
CA TRP A 168 2.02 -14.86 -5.09
C TRP A 168 3.46 -14.34 -5.11
N ARG A 169 3.65 -13.17 -5.72
CA ARG A 169 4.94 -12.48 -5.86
C ARG A 169 4.76 -11.02 -5.53
N GLY A 170 5.80 -10.39 -4.98
CA GLY A 170 5.87 -8.93 -4.94
C GLY A 170 6.02 -8.36 -6.35
N SER A 171 5.11 -7.48 -6.75
CA SER A 171 5.19 -6.77 -8.04
C SER A 171 4.44 -5.46 -8.02
N ASN A 172 4.87 -4.50 -8.84
CA ASN A 172 4.13 -3.27 -9.08
C ASN A 172 3.40 -3.37 -10.42
N ARG A 173 2.07 -3.25 -10.38
CA ARG A 173 1.28 -3.10 -11.59
C ARG A 173 1.39 -1.67 -12.10
N ARG A 174 2.13 -1.47 -13.18
CA ARG A 174 2.29 -0.19 -13.86
C ARG A 174 1.30 -0.09 -15.01
N ILE A 175 0.54 1.00 -15.04
CA ILE A 175 -0.36 1.32 -16.12
C ILE A 175 0.10 2.62 -16.75
N ARG A 176 0.34 2.60 -18.06
CA ARG A 176 0.80 3.77 -18.79
C ARG A 176 -0.17 4.11 -19.90
N LEU A 177 -0.41 5.40 -20.08
CA LEU A 177 -1.26 5.95 -21.12
C LEU A 177 -0.40 6.80 -22.04
N VAL A 178 -0.50 6.55 -23.34
CA VAL A 178 0.19 7.30 -24.39
C VAL A 178 -0.88 7.96 -25.25
N VAL A 179 -0.78 9.27 -25.45
CA VAL A 179 -1.66 10.06 -26.31
C VAL A 179 -0.82 10.78 -27.34
N TYR A 180 -1.11 10.58 -28.62
CA TYR A 180 -0.34 11.19 -29.71
C TYR A 180 -1.16 11.33 -30.98
N ARG A 181 -0.64 12.09 -31.94
CA ARG A 181 -1.28 12.35 -33.24
C ARG A 181 -0.20 12.49 -34.32
N TRP A 182 -0.36 11.74 -35.43
CA TRP A 182 0.54 11.79 -36.59
C TRP A 182 0.06 12.82 -37.62
N LEU A 183 0.69 13.99 -37.63
CA LEU A 183 0.43 15.14 -38.49
C LEU A 183 1.25 15.06 -39.78
N GLY A 184 0.76 14.29 -40.76
CA GLY A 184 1.43 14.21 -42.07
C GLY A 184 1.51 15.54 -42.83
N ASP A 185 2.19 15.54 -43.97
CA ASP A 185 2.51 16.74 -44.78
C ASP A 185 1.31 17.62 -45.17
N GLN A 186 0.10 17.05 -45.25
CA GLN A 186 -1.12 17.74 -45.68
C GLN A 186 -2.13 18.03 -44.56
N ALA A 187 -1.83 17.67 -43.31
CA ALA A 187 -2.69 17.98 -42.18
C ALA A 187 -2.59 19.48 -41.89
N ASP A 188 -3.63 20.26 -42.22
CA ASP A 188 -3.75 21.68 -41.87
C ASP A 188 -4.32 21.79 -40.44
N ASP A 189 -3.47 22.06 -39.46
CA ASP A 189 -3.92 22.35 -38.10
C ASP A 189 -4.27 23.84 -37.93
N GLU A 190 -5.00 24.48 -38.86
CA GLU A 190 -5.49 25.88 -38.76
C GLU A 190 -4.51 26.92 -38.09
N GLY A 191 -3.19 26.76 -38.20
CA GLY A 191 -2.19 27.59 -37.51
C GLY A 191 -1.97 27.33 -36.00
N GLN A 192 -2.48 26.24 -35.41
CA GLN A 192 -2.31 25.85 -34.01
C GLN A 192 -1.00 25.07 -33.80
N ASN A 193 -0.31 25.33 -32.68
CA ASN A 193 0.88 24.59 -32.29
C ASN A 193 0.48 23.16 -31.84
N PRO A 194 1.04 22.09 -32.44
CA PRO A 194 0.75 20.70 -32.07
C PRO A 194 0.91 20.37 -30.58
N ALA A 195 1.96 20.91 -29.94
CA ALA A 195 2.20 20.70 -28.52
C ALA A 195 1.12 21.34 -27.64
N GLN A 196 0.61 22.51 -28.02
CA GLN A 196 -0.48 23.17 -27.31
C GLN A 196 -1.80 22.41 -27.46
N LEU A 197 -2.07 21.87 -28.65
CA LEU A 197 -3.26 21.07 -28.92
C LEU A 197 -3.23 19.74 -28.15
N LEU A 198 -2.08 19.07 -28.12
CA LEU A 198 -1.84 17.90 -27.28
C LEU A 198 -2.04 18.23 -25.80
N GLY A 199 -1.46 19.32 -25.31
CA GLY A 199 -1.61 19.77 -23.92
C GLY A 199 -3.07 19.95 -23.52
N ARG A 200 -3.86 20.71 -24.29
CA ARG A 200 -5.30 20.91 -24.01
C ARG A 200 -6.10 19.61 -24.00
N THR A 201 -5.81 18.71 -24.93
CA THR A 201 -6.48 17.40 -25.03
C THR A 201 -6.15 16.53 -23.82
N CYS A 202 -4.88 16.47 -23.45
CA CYS A 202 -4.41 15.77 -22.27
C CYS A 202 -5.02 16.35 -21.00
N ASP A 203 -5.04 17.67 -20.81
CA ASP A 203 -5.62 18.32 -19.62
C ASP A 203 -7.11 17.95 -19.45
N ARG A 204 -7.88 17.97 -20.54
CA ARG A 204 -9.30 17.55 -20.55
C ARG A 204 -9.46 16.08 -20.18
N LEU A 205 -8.62 15.20 -20.75
CA LEU A 205 -8.65 13.76 -20.44
C LEU A 205 -8.25 13.49 -18.99
N MET A 206 -7.17 14.13 -18.50
CA MET A 206 -6.65 13.90 -17.15
C MET A 206 -7.65 14.37 -16.11
N ALA A 207 -8.29 15.54 -16.32
CA ALA A 207 -9.36 16.02 -15.44
C ALA A 207 -10.55 15.05 -15.40
N SER A 208 -10.95 14.50 -16.55
CA SER A 208 -12.05 13.54 -16.65
C SER A 208 -11.72 12.21 -15.96
N LEU A 209 -10.51 11.68 -16.17
CA LEU A 209 -10.03 10.47 -15.49
C LEU A 209 -9.92 10.67 -13.97
N GLN A 210 -9.43 11.84 -13.52
CA GLN A 210 -9.35 12.16 -12.10
C GLN A 210 -10.73 12.24 -11.45
N ALA A 211 -11.75 12.77 -12.15
CA ALA A 211 -13.14 12.74 -11.69
C ALA A 211 -13.69 11.31 -11.56
N CYS A 212 -13.16 10.35 -12.33
CA CYS A 212 -13.48 8.93 -12.22
C CYS A 212 -12.71 8.21 -11.09
N GLY A 213 -11.81 8.89 -10.38
CA GLY A 213 -10.96 8.30 -9.34
C GLY A 213 -9.67 7.67 -9.85
N VAL A 214 -9.25 7.97 -11.09
CA VAL A 214 -7.96 7.57 -11.66
C VAL A 214 -6.99 8.74 -11.56
N ASN A 215 -5.93 8.61 -10.76
CA ASN A 215 -4.95 9.68 -10.61
C ASN A 215 -3.84 9.53 -11.66
N PRO A 216 -3.67 10.50 -12.59
CA PRO A 216 -2.59 10.48 -13.56
C PRO A 216 -1.34 11.21 -13.06
N SER A 217 -0.19 10.79 -13.55
CA SER A 217 1.10 11.48 -13.41
C SER A 217 1.77 11.56 -14.78
N ARG A 218 2.11 12.77 -15.24
CA ARG A 218 2.78 12.97 -16.53
C ARG A 218 4.23 12.50 -16.43
N LEU A 219 4.66 11.66 -17.37
CA LEU A 219 6.00 11.08 -17.40
C LEU A 219 6.97 11.95 -18.19
N THR A 220 8.20 12.03 -17.69
CA THR A 220 9.33 12.74 -18.33
C THR A 220 10.08 11.84 -19.32
N GLY A 221 11.05 12.41 -20.04
CA GLY A 221 12.01 11.64 -20.84
C GLY A 221 12.74 10.57 -20.01
N ARG A 222 13.12 10.89 -18.77
CA ARG A 222 13.75 9.95 -17.82
C ARG A 222 12.85 8.77 -17.48
N ASP A 223 11.57 9.02 -17.23
CA ASP A 223 10.60 7.97 -16.86
C ASP A 223 10.30 7.04 -18.04
N PHE A 224 10.16 7.60 -19.24
CA PHE A 224 9.96 6.83 -20.47
C PHE A 224 11.20 5.98 -20.81
N TYR A 225 12.40 6.54 -20.62
CA TYR A 225 13.66 5.81 -20.72
C TYR A 225 13.73 4.64 -19.72
N ALA A 226 13.45 4.90 -18.44
CA ALA A 226 13.45 3.88 -17.40
C ALA A 226 12.42 2.76 -17.64
N TRP A 227 11.31 3.07 -18.33
CA TRP A 227 10.33 2.06 -18.73
C TRP A 227 10.85 1.14 -19.85
N LEU A 228 11.38 1.71 -20.94
CA LEU A 228 11.71 0.93 -22.14
C LEU A 228 13.10 0.28 -22.08
N LEU A 229 14.04 0.86 -21.32
CA LEU A 229 15.41 0.35 -21.24
C LEU A 229 15.48 -1.12 -20.81
N PRO A 230 14.79 -1.59 -19.74
CA PRO A 230 14.82 -3.01 -19.35
C PRO A 230 14.08 -3.94 -20.31
N TRP A 231 13.22 -3.39 -21.15
CA TRP A 231 12.52 -4.16 -22.17
C TRP A 231 13.44 -4.47 -23.36
N PHE A 232 14.18 -3.47 -23.83
CA PHE A 232 15.13 -3.62 -24.95
C PHE A 232 16.52 -4.13 -24.54
N ASN A 233 16.81 -4.18 -23.24
CA ASN A 233 18.05 -4.76 -22.70
C ASN A 233 17.70 -5.76 -21.58
N PRO A 234 17.06 -6.90 -21.91
CA PRO A 234 16.56 -7.86 -20.92
C PRO A 234 17.66 -8.69 -20.23
N ALA A 235 18.86 -8.79 -20.80
CA ALA A 235 20.02 -9.48 -20.23
C ALA A 235 21.34 -8.86 -20.73
N PRO A 236 21.65 -7.62 -20.33
CA PRO A 236 22.81 -6.90 -20.83
C PRO A 236 24.10 -7.64 -20.44
N THR A 237 24.98 -7.89 -21.42
CA THR A 237 26.25 -8.61 -21.20
C THR A 237 27.48 -7.71 -21.21
N LEU A 238 27.37 -6.43 -21.60
CA LEU A 238 28.49 -5.50 -21.78
C LEU A 238 29.40 -5.36 -20.55
N THR A 239 28.82 -5.35 -19.35
CA THR A 239 29.56 -5.11 -18.10
C THR A 239 29.77 -6.36 -17.25
N GLY A 240 29.15 -7.50 -17.60
CA GLY A 240 29.15 -8.73 -16.81
C GLY A 240 28.43 -8.63 -15.46
N GLU A 241 27.67 -7.56 -15.22
CA GLU A 241 26.93 -7.31 -13.99
C GLU A 241 25.47 -7.79 -14.10
N SER A 242 24.75 -7.79 -12.97
CA SER A 242 23.30 -8.03 -12.98
C SER A 242 22.57 -6.95 -13.81
N PRO A 243 21.43 -7.25 -14.46
CA PRO A 243 20.65 -6.25 -15.22
C PRO A 243 20.32 -4.99 -14.41
N ALA A 244 19.91 -5.14 -13.14
CA ALA A 244 19.61 -4.00 -12.27
C ALA A 244 20.83 -3.09 -12.01
N ALA A 245 22.04 -3.67 -11.90
CA ALA A 245 23.26 -2.90 -11.76
C ALA A 245 23.64 -2.19 -13.07
N PHE A 246 23.42 -2.85 -14.21
CA PHE A 246 23.60 -2.25 -15.52
C PHE A 246 22.71 -1.00 -15.70
N TYR A 247 21.40 -1.09 -15.44
CA TYR A 247 20.49 0.05 -15.61
C TYR A 247 20.87 1.26 -14.75
N ARG A 248 21.43 1.05 -13.56
CA ARG A 248 21.94 2.13 -12.70
C ARG A 248 23.20 2.82 -13.26
N ARG A 249 24.01 2.14 -14.08
CA ARG A 249 25.23 2.71 -14.68
C ARG A 249 24.95 3.52 -15.94
N VAL A 250 23.80 3.33 -16.57
CA VAL A 250 23.38 4.04 -17.78
C VAL A 250 22.12 4.88 -17.50
N PRO A 251 22.16 5.82 -16.54
CA PRO A 251 21.00 6.66 -16.27
C PRO A 251 20.71 7.58 -17.44
N TYR A 252 19.45 8.03 -17.52
CA TYR A 252 19.10 9.13 -18.41
C TYR A 252 19.90 10.39 -18.02
N PRO A 253 20.54 11.10 -18.95
CA PRO A 253 21.36 12.27 -18.61
C PRO A 253 20.54 13.37 -17.93
N GLU A 254 21.07 13.94 -16.85
CA GLU A 254 20.46 15.10 -16.19
C GLU A 254 20.89 16.37 -16.95
N THR A 255 19.92 17.21 -17.33
CA THR A 255 20.18 18.56 -17.84
C THR A 255 20.47 19.45 -16.62
N ASP A 256 21.73 19.61 -16.26
CA ASP A 256 22.14 20.50 -15.17
C ASP A 256 21.89 21.97 -15.58
N ASP A 257 21.25 22.75 -14.69
CA ASP A 257 20.91 24.18 -14.84
C ASP A 257 22.15 25.13 -14.87
N GLY A 258 23.32 24.65 -15.27
CA GLY A 258 24.56 25.44 -15.18
C GLY A 258 25.78 24.98 -15.98
N ASP A 259 25.79 23.76 -16.51
CA ASP A 259 26.87 23.31 -17.41
C ASP A 259 26.33 23.27 -18.84
N GLU A 260 26.76 24.24 -19.66
CA GLU A 260 26.54 24.33 -21.12
C GLU A 260 27.22 23.17 -21.90
N LEU A 261 27.20 21.94 -21.39
CA LEU A 261 27.37 20.77 -22.23
C LEU A 261 26.02 20.50 -22.90
N SER A 262 25.73 21.33 -23.89
CA SER A 262 24.73 21.06 -24.92
C SER A 262 24.80 19.59 -25.29
N LEU A 263 23.65 18.89 -25.24
CA LEU A 263 23.53 17.51 -25.75
C LEU A 263 24.30 17.43 -27.08
N PRO A 264 25.17 16.41 -27.27
CA PRO A 264 25.96 16.32 -28.49
C PRO A 264 25.04 16.42 -29.71
N PHE A 265 25.43 17.27 -30.68
CA PHE A 265 24.74 17.41 -31.96
C PHE A 265 24.49 16.01 -32.54
N ASP A 266 23.24 15.71 -32.94
CA ASP A 266 22.74 14.38 -33.35
C ASP A 266 22.31 13.43 -32.20
N HIS A 267 21.73 13.98 -31.12
CA HIS A 267 21.16 13.15 -30.06
C HIS A 267 19.79 12.56 -30.46
N ASP A 268 19.77 11.28 -30.81
CA ASP A 268 18.53 10.50 -30.99
C ASP A 268 18.13 9.79 -29.66
N PHE A 269 16.90 10.04 -29.19
CA PHE A 269 16.36 9.39 -27.99
C PHE A 269 16.20 7.87 -28.16
N ALA A 270 15.73 7.42 -29.32
CA ALA A 270 15.51 6.01 -29.60
C ALA A 270 16.81 5.21 -29.60
N GLU A 271 17.90 5.73 -30.19
CA GLU A 271 19.20 5.05 -30.18
C GLU A 271 19.76 4.81 -28.77
N ARG A 272 19.51 5.72 -27.83
CA ARG A 272 19.98 5.58 -26.43
C ARG A 272 19.37 4.39 -25.68
N LEU A 273 18.27 3.83 -26.17
CA LEU A 273 17.64 2.67 -25.56
C LEU A 273 18.35 1.35 -25.88
N PHE A 274 19.31 1.33 -26.81
CA PHE A 274 19.92 0.10 -27.31
C PHE A 274 21.42 0.05 -27.02
N PHE A 275 21.83 -0.96 -26.26
CA PHE A 275 23.24 -1.23 -25.96
C PHE A 275 23.79 -2.46 -26.69
N HIS A 276 22.92 -3.24 -27.33
CA HIS A 276 23.27 -4.26 -28.30
C HIS A 276 22.40 -4.11 -29.55
N GLU A 277 22.90 -4.58 -30.68
CA GLU A 277 22.17 -4.58 -31.94
C GLU A 277 20.99 -5.58 -31.88
N PRO A 278 19.74 -5.12 -32.06
CA PRO A 278 18.60 -6.02 -32.16
C PRO A 278 18.69 -6.89 -33.41
N ARG A 279 18.25 -8.14 -33.31
CA ARG A 279 18.16 -9.05 -34.46
C ARG A 279 16.70 -9.45 -34.70
N SER A 280 16.29 -9.51 -35.96
CA SER A 280 15.01 -10.14 -36.34
C SER A 280 15.22 -11.52 -36.94
N ASP A 281 14.22 -12.38 -36.77
CA ASP A 281 13.98 -13.59 -37.54
C ASP A 281 12.58 -13.49 -38.13
N SER A 282 12.48 -13.06 -39.38
CA SER A 282 11.20 -12.84 -40.05
C SER A 282 10.49 -14.13 -40.44
N GLU A 283 11.21 -15.25 -40.56
CA GLU A 283 10.61 -16.57 -40.85
C GLU A 283 9.87 -17.09 -39.62
N GLN A 284 10.44 -16.89 -38.43
CA GLN A 284 9.81 -17.25 -37.16
C GLN A 284 8.93 -16.13 -36.58
N GLY A 285 9.04 -14.91 -37.10
CA GLY A 285 8.29 -13.75 -36.60
C GLY A 285 8.80 -13.21 -35.27
N LEU A 286 10.10 -13.34 -35.00
CA LEU A 286 10.71 -13.02 -33.70
C LEU A 286 11.65 -11.82 -33.78
N TRP A 287 11.73 -11.08 -32.68
CA TRP A 287 12.81 -10.13 -32.41
C TRP A 287 13.70 -10.66 -31.30
N TYR A 288 14.97 -10.32 -31.32
CA TYR A 288 15.96 -10.69 -30.31
C TYR A 288 16.59 -9.44 -29.73
N PHE A 289 16.51 -9.32 -28.40
CA PHE A 289 17.17 -8.28 -27.61
C PHE A 289 18.02 -8.97 -26.56
N ASP A 290 19.32 -8.66 -26.48
CA ASP A 290 20.29 -9.41 -25.68
C ASP A 290 20.19 -10.94 -25.87
N GLN A 291 20.01 -11.40 -27.11
CA GLN A 291 19.80 -12.80 -27.48
C GLN A 291 18.52 -13.45 -26.93
N GLN A 292 17.66 -12.71 -26.23
CA GLN A 292 16.35 -13.22 -25.77
C GLN A 292 15.29 -13.00 -26.84
N PRO A 293 14.53 -14.05 -27.22
CA PRO A 293 13.46 -13.92 -28.20
C PRO A 293 12.22 -13.23 -27.62
N HIS A 294 11.67 -12.33 -28.42
CA HIS A 294 10.50 -11.51 -28.16
C HIS A 294 9.47 -11.71 -29.28
N ALA A 295 8.20 -11.74 -28.91
CA ALA A 295 7.07 -11.83 -29.82
C ALA A 295 5.91 -10.94 -29.36
N VAL A 296 4.99 -10.66 -30.29
CA VAL A 296 3.71 -10.04 -29.96
C VAL A 296 2.58 -10.98 -30.36
N MET A 297 1.61 -11.13 -29.46
CA MET A 297 0.38 -11.88 -29.69
C MET A 297 -0.78 -10.89 -29.84
N VAL A 298 -1.35 -10.81 -31.03
CA VAL A 298 -2.50 -9.94 -31.30
C VAL A 298 -3.79 -10.69 -30.96
N VAL A 299 -4.73 -10.02 -30.31
CA VAL A 299 -6.09 -10.55 -30.10
C VAL A 299 -6.90 -10.32 -31.37
N ASP A 300 -7.28 -11.41 -32.01
CA ASP A 300 -8.17 -11.42 -33.17
C ASP A 300 -9.55 -10.91 -32.72
N LYS A 301 -10.32 -11.66 -31.95
CA LYS A 301 -11.72 -11.27 -31.67
C LYS A 301 -12.16 -11.48 -30.24
N LEU A 302 -13.12 -10.65 -29.83
CA LEU A 302 -13.90 -10.85 -28.62
C LEU A 302 -15.04 -11.83 -28.93
N ARG A 303 -15.07 -12.98 -28.24
CA ARG A 303 -16.13 -14.00 -28.43
C ARG A 303 -17.43 -13.66 -27.71
N ARG A 304 -17.35 -12.76 -26.74
CA ARG A 304 -18.47 -12.27 -25.91
C ARG A 304 -18.20 -10.81 -25.54
N PRO A 305 -19.24 -10.02 -25.23
CA PRO A 305 -19.06 -8.69 -24.65
C PRO A 305 -18.19 -8.77 -23.40
N PRO A 306 -17.19 -7.88 -23.25
CA PRO A 306 -16.28 -7.95 -22.12
C PRO A 306 -16.96 -7.53 -20.82
N HIS A 307 -16.57 -8.16 -19.71
CA HIS A 307 -17.02 -7.76 -18.37
C HIS A 307 -16.20 -6.58 -17.84
N ILE A 308 -16.77 -5.80 -16.91
CA ILE A 308 -16.06 -4.72 -16.22
C ILE A 308 -14.82 -5.28 -15.53
N GLY A 309 -13.65 -4.71 -15.82
CA GLY A 309 -12.38 -5.16 -15.25
C GLY A 309 -11.87 -6.50 -15.75
N GLN A 310 -12.34 -7.00 -16.89
CA GLN A 310 -11.99 -8.34 -17.39
C GLN A 310 -10.48 -8.62 -17.49
N LEU A 311 -9.65 -7.60 -17.76
CA LEU A 311 -8.21 -7.78 -17.88
C LEU A 311 -7.51 -7.73 -16.52
N THR A 312 -7.72 -6.66 -15.75
CA THR A 312 -6.88 -6.33 -14.59
C THR A 312 -7.63 -6.28 -13.25
N GLY A 313 -8.96 -6.27 -13.26
CA GLY A 313 -9.80 -6.25 -12.06
C GLY A 313 -9.97 -7.64 -11.44
N GLU A 314 -10.29 -7.70 -10.14
CA GLU A 314 -10.53 -8.98 -9.46
C GLU A 314 -11.86 -9.59 -9.90
N THR A 315 -11.81 -10.78 -10.50
CA THR A 315 -13.00 -11.51 -10.95
C THR A 315 -13.04 -12.89 -10.31
N ARG A 316 -14.24 -13.34 -9.91
CA ARG A 316 -14.43 -14.67 -9.35
C ARG A 316 -14.56 -15.69 -10.48
N LYS A 317 -13.70 -16.71 -10.49
CA LYS A 317 -13.70 -17.85 -11.41
C LYS A 317 -13.72 -19.16 -10.62
N GLY A 318 -14.91 -19.73 -10.44
CA GLY A 318 -15.09 -20.86 -9.52
C GLY A 318 -14.85 -20.41 -8.06
N GLU A 319 -13.93 -21.09 -7.38
CA GLU A 319 -13.51 -20.71 -6.01
C GLU A 319 -12.42 -19.63 -6.01
N ALA A 320 -11.70 -19.44 -7.12
CA ALA A 320 -10.60 -18.50 -7.22
C ALA A 320 -11.07 -17.06 -7.46
N LEU A 321 -10.38 -16.11 -6.83
CA LEU A 321 -10.53 -14.67 -7.02
C LEU A 321 -9.18 -14.07 -7.43
N ASN A 322 -9.05 -13.73 -8.72
CA ASN A 322 -7.83 -13.16 -9.30
C ASN A 322 -8.16 -12.27 -10.51
N ALA A 323 -7.17 -11.52 -10.99
CA ALA A 323 -7.26 -10.83 -12.27
C ALA A 323 -6.83 -11.76 -13.41
N LEU A 324 -7.36 -11.55 -14.62
CA LEU A 324 -6.89 -12.30 -15.80
C LEU A 324 -5.39 -12.06 -16.03
N PHE A 325 -4.92 -10.84 -15.82
CA PHE A 325 -3.53 -10.45 -15.99
C PHE A 325 -2.58 -11.23 -15.06
N ASP A 326 -3.02 -11.60 -13.86
CA ASP A 326 -2.23 -12.41 -12.91
C ASP A 326 -1.93 -13.82 -13.44
N GLN A 327 -2.72 -14.31 -14.41
CA GLN A 327 -2.57 -15.65 -15.00
C GLN A 327 -1.62 -15.65 -16.21
N LEU A 328 -1.31 -14.47 -16.75
CA LEU A 328 -0.44 -14.33 -17.90
C LEU A 328 1.01 -14.65 -17.52
N PRO A 329 1.86 -15.01 -18.50
CA PRO A 329 3.28 -15.22 -18.24
C PRO A 329 3.95 -14.00 -17.58
N GLU A 330 4.90 -14.26 -16.69
CA GLU A 330 5.70 -13.19 -16.08
C GLU A 330 6.35 -12.29 -17.16
N GLN A 331 6.41 -10.99 -16.87
CA GLN A 331 6.98 -9.96 -17.75
C GLN A 331 6.21 -9.72 -19.05
N ALA A 332 4.99 -10.24 -19.19
CA ALA A 332 4.13 -9.88 -20.30
C ALA A 332 3.71 -8.40 -20.22
N ILE A 333 3.61 -7.74 -21.38
CA ILE A 333 3.12 -6.36 -21.48
C ILE A 333 1.85 -6.35 -22.32
N LEU A 334 0.75 -5.90 -21.72
CA LEU A 334 -0.48 -5.61 -22.45
C LEU A 334 -0.35 -4.31 -23.23
N SER A 335 -0.88 -4.25 -24.45
CA SER A 335 -1.09 -3.02 -25.22
C SER A 335 -2.52 -2.98 -25.75
N LEU A 336 -3.28 -1.95 -25.37
CA LEU A 336 -4.60 -1.64 -25.90
C LEU A 336 -4.50 -0.32 -26.67
N THR A 337 -4.60 -0.37 -27.99
CA THR A 337 -4.52 0.81 -28.86
C THR A 337 -5.90 1.19 -29.37
N LEU A 338 -6.24 2.47 -29.32
CA LEU A 338 -7.49 3.06 -29.77
C LEU A 338 -7.22 4.21 -30.73
N VAL A 339 -8.05 4.33 -31.75
CA VAL A 339 -8.04 5.41 -32.74
C VAL A 339 -9.37 6.14 -32.64
N ILE A 340 -9.31 7.40 -32.21
CA ILE A 340 -10.47 8.26 -32.08
C ILE A 340 -10.97 8.58 -33.48
N THR A 341 -12.07 7.95 -33.87
CA THR A 341 -12.61 8.02 -35.23
C THR A 341 -13.92 8.83 -35.21
N PRO A 342 -14.14 9.72 -36.19
CA PRO A 342 -15.41 10.41 -36.35
C PRO A 342 -16.60 9.46 -36.50
N GLN A 343 -17.67 9.71 -35.74
CA GLN A 343 -18.82 8.80 -35.68
C GLN A 343 -19.64 8.79 -36.98
N ASP A 344 -19.72 9.90 -37.69
CA ASP A 344 -20.37 10.04 -38.99
C ASP A 344 -19.66 9.23 -40.09
N VAL A 345 -18.33 9.24 -40.11
CA VAL A 345 -17.51 8.41 -41.00
C VAL A 345 -17.78 6.92 -40.74
N LEU A 346 -17.87 6.51 -39.46
CA LEU A 346 -18.21 5.13 -39.11
C LEU A 346 -19.65 4.78 -39.50
N GLU A 347 -20.61 5.67 -39.31
CA GLU A 347 -21.99 5.44 -39.74
C GLU A 347 -22.08 5.27 -41.27
N GLU A 348 -21.34 6.08 -42.05
CA GLU A 348 -21.30 5.92 -43.50
C GLU A 348 -20.69 4.56 -43.91
N GLN A 349 -19.62 4.12 -43.22
CA GLN A 349 -19.02 2.80 -43.43
C GLN A 349 -20.02 1.67 -43.14
N LEU A 350 -20.75 1.75 -42.02
CA LEU A 350 -21.79 0.79 -41.65
C LEU A 350 -22.92 0.77 -42.69
N ASN A 351 -23.38 1.94 -43.14
CA ASN A 351 -24.38 2.05 -44.21
C ASN A 351 -23.91 1.41 -45.52
N ARG A 352 -22.65 1.61 -45.89
CA ARG A 352 -22.04 0.98 -47.06
C ARG A 352 -21.97 -0.54 -46.91
N LEU A 353 -21.69 -1.03 -45.70
CA LEU A 353 -21.63 -2.46 -45.38
C LEU A 353 -23.02 -3.11 -45.47
N ALA A 354 -24.06 -2.47 -44.91
CA ALA A 354 -25.44 -2.92 -45.06
C ALA A 354 -25.91 -2.96 -46.52
N ARG A 355 -25.55 -1.96 -47.35
CA ARG A 355 -25.87 -1.94 -48.79
C ARG A 355 -25.18 -3.07 -49.56
N LYS A 356 -23.99 -3.50 -49.14
CA LYS A 356 -23.22 -4.58 -49.77
C LYS A 356 -23.67 -5.99 -49.32
N ALA A 357 -24.35 -6.10 -48.18
CA ALA A 357 -24.93 -7.34 -47.68
C ALA A 357 -26.20 -7.73 -48.48
N ILE A 358 -26.01 -8.05 -49.77
CA ILE A 358 -27.08 -8.38 -50.71
C ILE A 358 -27.43 -9.87 -50.59
N GLY A 359 -28.72 -10.18 -50.47
CA GLY A 359 -29.27 -11.55 -50.45
C GLY A 359 -29.98 -11.93 -49.14
N GLU A 360 -30.79 -12.99 -49.20
CA GLU A 360 -31.55 -13.52 -48.06
C GLU A 360 -30.80 -14.64 -47.30
N ASN A 361 -29.52 -14.87 -47.62
CA ASN A 361 -28.73 -15.83 -46.86
C ASN A 361 -28.56 -15.34 -45.41
N LEU A 362 -28.30 -16.30 -44.51
CA LEU A 362 -28.22 -16.02 -43.08
C LEU A 362 -27.15 -14.97 -42.75
N ALA A 363 -25.99 -15.02 -43.41
CA ALA A 363 -24.88 -14.10 -43.17
C ALA A 363 -25.21 -12.65 -43.55
N SER A 364 -25.85 -12.44 -44.71
CA SER A 364 -26.29 -11.11 -45.18
C SER A 364 -27.43 -10.55 -44.31
N THR A 365 -28.30 -11.42 -43.79
CA THR A 365 -29.37 -11.01 -42.86
C THR A 365 -28.80 -10.62 -41.50
N GLN A 366 -27.92 -11.44 -40.92
CA GLN A 366 -27.24 -11.15 -39.65
C GLN A 366 -26.44 -9.85 -39.76
N THR A 367 -25.67 -9.68 -40.84
CA THR A 367 -24.88 -8.47 -41.07
C THR A 367 -25.74 -7.19 -41.06
N ARG A 368 -26.95 -7.24 -41.64
CA ARG A 368 -27.87 -6.10 -41.63
C ARG A 368 -28.42 -5.83 -40.23
N GLN A 369 -28.77 -6.88 -39.48
CA GLN A 369 -29.23 -6.76 -38.09
C GLN A 369 -28.13 -6.16 -37.20
N ASP A 370 -26.89 -6.64 -37.31
CA ASP A 370 -25.75 -6.14 -36.55
C ASP A 370 -25.49 -4.66 -36.86
N VAL A 371 -25.63 -4.24 -38.12
CA VAL A 371 -25.52 -2.82 -38.52
C VAL A 371 -26.66 -1.98 -37.92
N GLU A 372 -27.90 -2.46 -37.94
CA GLU A 372 -29.04 -1.75 -37.34
C GLU A 372 -28.86 -1.59 -35.82
N GLU A 373 -28.39 -2.63 -35.13
CA GLU A 373 -28.08 -2.58 -33.70
C GLU A 373 -26.95 -1.60 -33.41
N ALA A 374 -25.85 -1.66 -34.16
CA ALA A 374 -24.74 -0.73 -33.99
C ALA A 374 -25.16 0.73 -34.20
N ARG A 375 -25.99 1.00 -35.21
CA ARG A 375 -26.55 2.34 -35.45
C ARG A 375 -27.47 2.81 -34.34
N ALA A 376 -28.31 1.92 -33.80
CA ALA A 376 -29.17 2.23 -32.67
C ALA A 376 -28.36 2.61 -31.41
N LEU A 377 -27.21 1.96 -31.18
CA LEU A 377 -26.30 2.27 -30.07
C LEU A 377 -25.55 3.60 -30.29
N ILE A 378 -25.03 3.85 -31.50
CA ILE A 378 -24.42 5.13 -31.86
C ILE A 378 -25.43 6.28 -31.66
N GLY A 379 -26.68 6.09 -32.09
CA GLY A 379 -27.75 7.06 -31.88
C GLY A 379 -28.13 7.31 -30.42
N ARG A 380 -27.70 6.44 -29.50
CA ARG A 380 -27.82 6.60 -28.03
C ARG A 380 -26.56 7.15 -27.38
N GLN A 381 -25.65 7.76 -28.16
CA GLN A 381 -24.40 8.34 -27.70
C GLN A 381 -23.35 7.33 -27.21
N HIS A 382 -23.47 6.05 -27.59
CA HIS A 382 -22.38 5.08 -27.40
C HIS A 382 -21.48 5.08 -28.64
N LYS A 383 -20.33 5.74 -28.55
CA LYS A 383 -19.37 5.88 -29.63
C LYS A 383 -18.70 4.54 -29.96
N LEU A 384 -18.39 4.40 -31.24
CA LEU A 384 -17.64 3.29 -31.79
C LEU A 384 -16.24 3.79 -32.16
N TYR A 385 -15.21 3.05 -31.75
CA TYR A 385 -13.81 3.37 -32.07
C TYR A 385 -13.12 2.20 -32.74
N ARG A 386 -12.03 2.51 -33.45
CA ARG A 386 -11.12 1.49 -33.96
C ARG A 386 -10.07 1.18 -32.92
N GLY A 387 -9.82 -0.09 -32.64
CA GLY A 387 -8.79 -0.47 -31.69
C GLY A 387 -8.30 -1.90 -31.83
N THR A 388 -7.27 -2.22 -31.06
CA THR A 388 -6.68 -3.55 -30.99
C THR A 388 -6.19 -3.84 -29.58
N LEU A 389 -6.10 -5.13 -29.25
CA LEU A 389 -5.49 -5.61 -28.03
C LEU A 389 -4.34 -6.54 -28.41
N ALA A 390 -3.16 -6.30 -27.85
CA ALA A 390 -1.96 -7.09 -28.10
C ALA A 390 -1.24 -7.40 -26.77
N LEU A 391 -0.46 -8.48 -26.78
CA LEU A 391 0.34 -8.91 -25.65
C LEU A 391 1.78 -9.16 -26.11
N TYR A 392 2.72 -8.41 -25.55
CA TYR A 392 4.14 -8.70 -25.74
C TYR A 392 4.59 -9.79 -24.80
N LEU A 393 5.39 -10.70 -25.34
CA LEU A 393 5.94 -11.85 -24.63
C LEU A 393 7.44 -11.93 -24.93
N ARG A 394 8.21 -12.34 -23.92
CA ARG A 394 9.62 -12.67 -24.07
C ARG A 394 9.96 -13.97 -23.36
N GLY A 395 11.02 -14.64 -23.82
CA GLY A 395 11.60 -15.81 -23.17
C GLY A 395 13.12 -15.70 -23.12
N THR A 396 13.74 -16.43 -22.20
CA THR A 396 15.21 -16.59 -22.15
C THR A 396 15.74 -17.36 -23.35
N ASP A 397 14.90 -18.20 -23.96
CA ASP A 397 15.14 -18.93 -25.20
C ASP A 397 13.81 -19.15 -25.97
N GLU A 398 13.91 -19.64 -27.21
CA GLU A 398 12.74 -19.89 -28.07
C GLU A 398 11.76 -20.93 -27.46
N PRO A 399 12.23 -22.06 -26.87
CA PRO A 399 11.33 -23.00 -26.19
C PRO A 399 10.51 -22.37 -25.07
N GLN A 400 11.12 -21.55 -24.21
CA GLN A 400 10.42 -20.87 -23.13
C GLN A 400 9.43 -19.85 -23.69
N LEU A 401 9.82 -19.07 -24.71
CA LEU A 401 8.89 -18.15 -25.37
C LEU A 401 7.66 -18.90 -25.92
N ARG A 402 7.86 -20.05 -26.58
CA ARG A 402 6.76 -20.88 -27.09
C ARG A 402 5.85 -21.36 -25.96
N GLN A 403 6.41 -21.82 -24.84
CA GLN A 403 5.63 -22.22 -23.67
C GLN A 403 4.79 -21.07 -23.12
N ARG A 404 5.39 -19.86 -22.99
CA ARG A 404 4.70 -18.65 -22.54
C ARG A 404 3.60 -18.22 -23.50
N SER A 405 3.83 -18.30 -24.81
CA SER A 405 2.81 -18.05 -25.83
C SER A 405 1.62 -19.01 -25.71
N ILE A 406 1.87 -20.30 -25.52
CA ILE A 406 0.79 -21.29 -25.30
C ILE A 406 0.00 -20.97 -24.02
N GLN A 407 0.69 -20.65 -22.92
CA GLN A 407 0.04 -20.24 -21.67
C GLN A 407 -0.86 -19.01 -21.89
N ALA A 408 -0.32 -17.95 -22.48
CA ALA A 408 -1.05 -16.72 -22.75
C ALA A 408 -2.28 -16.98 -23.63
N ALA A 409 -2.13 -17.75 -24.72
CA ALA A 409 -3.24 -18.09 -25.60
C ALA A 409 -4.37 -18.83 -24.86
N ASN A 410 -4.04 -19.78 -24.00
CA ASN A 410 -5.03 -20.52 -23.19
C ASN A 410 -5.78 -19.61 -22.22
N VAL A 411 -5.06 -18.71 -21.54
CA VAL A 411 -5.65 -17.73 -20.60
C VAL A 411 -6.61 -16.80 -21.35
N LEU A 412 -6.19 -16.25 -22.48
CA LEU A 412 -7.00 -15.36 -23.31
C LEU A 412 -8.26 -16.10 -23.83
N LEU A 413 -8.10 -17.30 -24.38
CA LEU A 413 -9.22 -18.11 -24.89
C LEU A 413 -10.24 -18.43 -23.79
N GLY A 414 -9.79 -18.78 -22.58
CA GLY A 414 -10.65 -18.99 -21.41
C GLY A 414 -11.42 -17.74 -20.98
N ALA A 415 -10.87 -16.55 -21.24
CA ALA A 415 -11.54 -15.27 -21.03
C ALA A 415 -12.51 -14.90 -22.17
N GLY A 416 -12.51 -15.61 -23.30
CA GLY A 416 -13.26 -15.24 -24.50
C GLY A 416 -12.54 -14.20 -25.36
N LEU A 417 -11.25 -13.98 -25.13
CA LEU A 417 -10.36 -13.18 -25.98
C LEU A 417 -9.64 -14.15 -26.92
N GLN A 418 -9.97 -14.14 -28.20
CA GLN A 418 -9.36 -15.07 -29.15
C GLN A 418 -8.08 -14.46 -29.72
N PRO A 419 -6.88 -15.00 -29.41
CA PRO A 419 -5.65 -14.59 -30.08
C PRO A 419 -5.65 -15.03 -31.55
N VAL A 420 -4.88 -14.31 -32.38
CA VAL A 420 -4.47 -14.80 -33.70
C VAL A 420 -3.72 -16.11 -33.51
N ARG A 421 -4.00 -17.11 -34.35
CA ARG A 421 -3.36 -18.42 -34.23
C ARG A 421 -1.88 -18.29 -34.59
N GLU A 422 -1.06 -19.12 -33.96
CA GLU A 422 0.36 -19.21 -34.28
C GLU A 422 0.54 -19.55 -35.78
N GLY A 423 1.37 -18.80 -36.48
CA GLY A 423 1.59 -18.91 -37.93
C GLY A 423 0.58 -18.18 -38.82
N ASP A 424 -0.58 -17.76 -38.30
CA ASP A 424 -1.58 -16.99 -39.07
C ASP A 424 -1.30 -15.47 -39.05
N GLU A 425 -0.41 -15.00 -38.17
CA GLU A 425 0.02 -13.60 -38.13
C GLU A 425 0.98 -13.32 -39.31
N VAL A 426 0.47 -12.63 -40.33
CA VAL A 426 1.13 -12.44 -41.64
C VAL A 426 2.48 -11.73 -41.54
N ALA A 427 2.63 -10.78 -40.60
CA ALA A 427 3.85 -9.99 -40.47
C ALA A 427 4.17 -9.72 -38.99
N ALA A 428 4.45 -10.78 -38.23
CA ALA A 428 4.66 -10.73 -36.79
C ALA A 428 5.73 -9.71 -36.34
N CYS A 429 6.88 -9.63 -37.02
CA CYS A 429 7.90 -8.61 -36.72
C CYS A 429 7.39 -7.17 -36.90
N ASN A 430 6.54 -6.93 -37.90
CA ASN A 430 5.91 -5.62 -38.13
C ASN A 430 4.82 -5.34 -37.09
N SER A 431 4.06 -6.37 -36.71
CA SER A 431 3.07 -6.27 -35.64
C SER A 431 3.74 -5.96 -34.29
N TYR A 432 4.95 -6.46 -34.04
CA TYR A 432 5.73 -6.11 -32.85
C TYR A 432 6.08 -4.62 -32.84
N LEU A 433 6.59 -4.09 -33.96
CA LEU A 433 6.89 -2.65 -34.08
C LEU A 433 5.62 -1.80 -33.92
N ARG A 434 4.54 -2.20 -34.59
CA ARG A 434 3.30 -1.41 -34.71
C ARG A 434 2.73 -0.99 -33.37
N TRP A 435 2.75 -1.88 -32.38
CA TRP A 435 2.08 -1.65 -31.10
C TRP A 435 3.00 -1.07 -30.03
N LEU A 436 4.22 -0.66 -30.39
CA LEU A 436 5.11 0.08 -29.50
C LEU A 436 4.55 1.50 -29.30
N PRO A 437 4.95 2.21 -28.23
CA PRO A 437 4.48 3.56 -27.97
C PRO A 437 4.68 4.49 -29.17
N MET A 438 3.63 5.18 -29.60
CA MET A 438 3.64 6.18 -30.68
C MET A 438 3.92 5.65 -32.10
N VAL A 439 4.23 4.36 -32.29
CA VAL A 439 4.62 3.81 -33.60
C VAL A 439 3.43 3.66 -34.56
N TYR A 440 2.24 3.27 -34.07
CA TYR A 440 1.10 3.03 -34.94
C TYR A 440 0.65 4.34 -35.61
N ASN A 441 0.72 4.39 -36.94
CA ASN A 441 0.23 5.51 -37.74
C ASN A 441 -1.05 5.11 -38.50
N PRO A 442 -2.23 5.61 -38.09
CA PRO A 442 -3.51 5.28 -38.72
C PRO A 442 -3.57 5.61 -40.22
N VAL A 443 -2.87 6.65 -40.67
CA VAL A 443 -2.85 7.08 -42.07
C VAL A 443 -2.16 6.03 -42.96
N ARG A 444 -1.21 5.26 -42.41
CA ARG A 444 -0.54 4.17 -43.13
C ARG A 444 -1.40 2.89 -43.20
N ASP A 445 -2.38 2.69 -42.31
CA ASP A 445 -3.34 1.57 -42.36
C ASP A 445 -4.55 1.88 -43.27
N THR A 446 -4.28 2.14 -44.55
CA THR A 446 -5.28 2.54 -45.55
C THR A 446 -6.46 1.57 -45.71
N ARG A 447 -6.31 0.32 -45.25
CA ARG A 447 -7.35 -0.73 -45.35
C ARG A 447 -7.96 -1.10 -43.99
N ASN A 448 -7.52 -0.45 -42.91
CA ASN A 448 -7.90 -0.77 -41.54
C ASN A 448 -7.75 -2.26 -41.20
N TRP A 449 -6.63 -2.86 -41.61
CA TRP A 449 -6.37 -4.29 -41.39
C TRP A 449 -6.03 -4.62 -39.95
N TYR A 450 -5.45 -3.66 -39.22
CA TYR A 450 -4.84 -3.94 -37.93
C TYR A 450 -5.71 -3.50 -36.75
N THR A 451 -6.82 -2.80 -37.01
CA THR A 451 -7.75 -2.30 -35.99
C THR A 451 -9.19 -2.73 -36.27
N ARG A 452 -9.97 -2.84 -35.20
CA ARG A 452 -11.35 -3.36 -35.22
C ARG A 452 -12.30 -2.41 -34.52
N LEU A 453 -13.58 -2.49 -34.89
CA LEU A 453 -14.62 -1.69 -34.26
C LEU A 453 -14.92 -2.22 -32.85
N LEU A 454 -14.82 -1.34 -31.87
CA LEU A 454 -15.09 -1.58 -30.46
C LEU A 454 -15.96 -0.44 -29.94
N PHE A 455 -17.03 -0.75 -29.20
CA PHE A 455 -17.78 0.28 -28.48
C PHE A 455 -16.92 0.86 -27.37
N ALA A 456 -17.04 2.17 -27.13
CA ALA A 456 -16.34 2.85 -26.04
C ALA A 456 -16.62 2.16 -24.69
N GLN A 457 -17.85 1.68 -24.47
CA GLN A 457 -18.20 0.85 -23.32
C GLN A 457 -17.37 -0.44 -23.19
N HIS A 458 -17.17 -1.17 -24.28
CA HIS A 458 -16.37 -2.39 -24.28
C HIS A 458 -14.90 -2.08 -24.02
N VAL A 459 -14.42 -0.95 -24.52
CA VAL A 459 -13.08 -0.43 -24.22
C VAL A 459 -12.98 -0.11 -22.74
N ALA A 460 -13.93 0.64 -22.16
CA ALA A 460 -13.97 0.98 -20.74
C ALA A 460 -13.90 -0.27 -19.85
N ASN A 461 -14.61 -1.34 -20.23
CA ASN A 461 -14.55 -2.64 -19.53
C ASN A 461 -13.18 -3.31 -19.60
N LEU A 462 -12.46 -3.16 -20.72
CA LEU A 462 -11.15 -3.74 -20.98
C LEU A 462 -9.99 -2.86 -20.52
N LEU A 463 -10.21 -1.59 -20.17
CA LEU A 463 -9.15 -0.69 -19.73
C LEU A 463 -8.37 -1.32 -18.57
N PRO A 464 -7.03 -1.23 -18.57
CA PRO A 464 -6.23 -1.71 -17.45
C PRO A 464 -6.34 -0.81 -16.20
N LEU A 465 -7.42 -0.05 -16.04
CA LEU A 465 -7.67 0.87 -14.92
C LEU A 465 -8.48 0.22 -13.79
N TRP A 466 -8.99 -0.99 -14.01
CA TRP A 466 -9.62 -1.78 -12.96
C TRP A 466 -8.54 -2.54 -12.22
N GLY A 467 -8.37 -2.34 -10.93
CA GLY A 467 -7.27 -2.97 -10.23
C GLY A 467 -7.48 -3.09 -8.73
N ARG A 468 -6.35 -3.12 -8.05
CA ARG A 468 -6.25 -3.27 -6.60
C ARG A 468 -5.74 -1.99 -6.00
N SER A 469 -6.25 -1.64 -4.83
CA SER A 469 -5.79 -0.45 -4.12
C SER A 469 -4.33 -0.58 -3.69
N ILE A 470 -3.61 0.55 -3.70
CA ILE A 470 -2.25 0.71 -3.18
C ILE A 470 -2.21 1.60 -1.93
N GLY A 471 -3.38 1.91 -1.37
CA GLY A 471 -3.53 2.82 -0.24
C GLY A 471 -3.40 4.29 -0.64
N THR A 472 -2.97 5.13 0.31
CA THR A 472 -2.75 6.57 0.11
C THR A 472 -1.36 6.87 -0.45
N GLY A 473 -0.46 5.89 -0.41
CA GLY A 473 0.93 6.04 -0.86
C GLY A 473 1.87 6.61 0.21
N ASN A 474 1.36 6.97 1.39
CA ASN A 474 2.14 7.43 2.55
C ASN A 474 2.71 6.24 3.34
N PRO A 475 4.03 5.99 3.34
CA PRO A 475 4.62 4.76 3.86
C PRO A 475 4.86 4.80 5.39
N GLY A 476 3.84 5.15 6.17
CA GLY A 476 3.88 5.02 7.64
C GLY A 476 3.67 3.57 8.08
N ILE A 477 2.69 2.90 7.48
CA ILE A 477 2.42 1.47 7.57
C ILE A 477 2.28 0.95 6.15
N THR A 478 3.05 -0.09 5.81
CA THR A 478 3.00 -0.79 4.53
C THR A 478 2.68 -2.26 4.73
N PHE A 479 1.68 -2.71 3.97
CA PHE A 479 1.36 -4.11 3.70
C PHE A 479 1.43 -4.36 2.19
N PHE A 480 0.77 -5.41 1.70
CA PHE A 480 0.65 -5.67 0.26
C PHE A 480 -0.81 -5.81 -0.13
N ASN A 481 -1.17 -5.51 -1.37
CA ASN A 481 -2.43 -5.99 -1.92
C ASN A 481 -2.30 -7.44 -2.43
N ARG A 482 -3.38 -8.04 -2.90
CA ARG A 482 -3.39 -9.43 -3.40
C ARG A 482 -2.49 -9.65 -4.61
N GLY A 483 -2.22 -8.61 -5.40
CA GLY A 483 -1.28 -8.62 -6.53
C GLY A 483 0.18 -8.40 -6.13
N GLY A 484 0.46 -8.25 -4.83
CA GLY A 484 1.81 -8.09 -4.31
C GLY A 484 2.40 -6.69 -4.42
N ALA A 485 1.60 -5.69 -4.78
CA ALA A 485 2.06 -4.29 -4.75
C ALA A 485 2.02 -3.75 -3.31
N PRO A 486 2.99 -2.90 -2.90
CA PRO A 486 2.96 -2.24 -1.61
C PRO A 486 1.67 -1.42 -1.44
N LEU A 487 0.96 -1.68 -0.35
CA LEU A 487 -0.22 -0.95 0.06
C LEU A 487 0.12 -0.14 1.30
N SER A 488 0.15 1.18 1.19
CA SER A 488 0.67 2.07 2.24
C SER A 488 -0.34 3.11 2.70
N PHE A 489 -0.36 3.36 4.00
CA PHE A 489 -1.13 4.43 4.65
C PHE A 489 -0.51 4.78 6.00
N ASP A 490 -0.88 5.93 6.57
CA ASP A 490 -0.31 6.40 7.83
C ASP A 490 -1.34 7.03 8.79
N PRO A 491 -1.72 6.33 9.88
CA PRO A 491 -2.63 6.87 10.89
C PRO A 491 -2.15 8.15 11.59
N LEU A 492 -0.83 8.41 11.61
CA LEU A 492 -0.24 9.56 12.28
C LEU A 492 -0.10 10.77 11.34
N SER A 493 -0.12 10.54 10.03
CA SER A 493 -0.05 11.58 9.01
C SER A 493 -1.32 12.42 8.98
N ARG A 494 -1.17 13.74 8.93
CA ARG A 494 -2.28 14.69 8.72
C ARG A 494 -2.91 14.59 7.33
N PHE A 495 -2.23 13.95 6.38
CA PHE A 495 -2.72 13.80 5.01
C PHE A 495 -3.69 12.62 4.86
N ASP A 496 -3.62 11.65 5.77
CA ASP A 496 -4.44 10.43 5.74
C ASP A 496 -5.54 10.44 6.78
N ARG A 497 -5.29 11.06 7.95
CA ARG A 497 -6.28 11.12 9.04
C ARG A 497 -7.18 12.35 8.90
N SER A 498 -8.46 12.17 9.18
CA SER A 498 -9.47 13.23 9.17
C SER A 498 -9.80 13.75 10.57
N MET A 499 -9.63 12.91 11.59
CA MET A 499 -9.99 13.19 12.98
C MET A 499 -8.79 13.01 13.91
N ASN A 500 -8.26 11.79 14.02
CA ASN A 500 -7.21 11.45 14.98
C ASN A 500 -6.41 10.20 14.53
N GLY A 501 -5.27 9.97 15.17
CA GLY A 501 -4.44 8.78 14.96
C GLY A 501 -4.73 7.62 15.92
N HIS A 502 -5.91 7.58 16.56
CA HIS A 502 -6.30 6.43 17.38
C HIS A 502 -6.63 5.24 16.49
N LEU A 503 -6.26 4.05 16.95
CA LEU A 503 -6.33 2.83 16.15
C LEU A 503 -6.92 1.68 16.97
N LEU A 504 -7.81 0.92 16.35
CA LEU A 504 -8.29 -0.36 16.83
C LEU A 504 -7.77 -1.45 15.90
N LEU A 505 -7.01 -2.40 16.43
CA LEU A 505 -6.64 -3.64 15.77
C LEU A 505 -7.51 -4.77 16.33
N PHE A 506 -8.43 -5.25 15.51
CA PHE A 506 -9.32 -6.35 15.87
C PHE A 506 -8.99 -7.59 15.04
N GLY A 507 -8.79 -8.72 15.73
CA GLY A 507 -8.55 -10.00 15.11
C GLY A 507 -8.80 -11.13 16.10
N PRO A 508 -9.74 -12.05 15.83
CA PRO A 508 -10.00 -13.21 16.68
C PRO A 508 -8.76 -14.06 16.94
N THR A 509 -8.83 -14.97 17.92
CA THR A 509 -7.72 -15.88 18.23
C THR A 509 -7.23 -16.59 16.97
N GLY A 510 -5.91 -16.51 16.73
CA GLY A 510 -5.30 -17.09 15.54
C GLY A 510 -5.44 -16.26 14.25
N ALA A 511 -6.07 -15.08 14.23
CA ALA A 511 -6.14 -14.22 13.04
C ALA A 511 -4.79 -13.57 12.67
N GLY A 512 -3.79 -13.63 13.56
CA GLY A 512 -2.47 -13.04 13.37
C GLY A 512 -2.30 -11.66 14.02
N LYS A 513 -3.14 -11.30 15.00
CA LYS A 513 -3.14 -10.00 15.70
C LYS A 513 -1.75 -9.58 16.18
N SER A 514 -1.08 -10.41 16.98
CA SER A 514 0.22 -10.05 17.58
C SER A 514 1.32 -9.86 16.53
N ALA A 515 1.38 -10.73 15.52
CA ALA A 515 2.34 -10.59 14.41
C ALA A 515 2.10 -9.31 13.59
N THR A 516 0.84 -8.99 13.29
CA THR A 516 0.48 -7.74 12.62
C THR A 516 0.83 -6.53 13.47
N LEU A 517 0.57 -6.56 14.78
CA LEU A 517 0.87 -5.47 15.70
C LEU A 517 2.38 -5.24 15.84
N VAL A 518 3.17 -6.31 16.01
CA VAL A 518 4.64 -6.25 15.99
C VAL A 518 5.11 -5.60 14.68
N SER A 519 4.60 -6.04 13.52
CA SER A 519 4.95 -5.49 12.21
C SER A 519 4.62 -3.99 12.08
N ILE A 520 3.47 -3.55 12.62
CA ILE A 520 3.09 -2.12 12.63
C ILE A 520 4.06 -1.33 13.53
N LEU A 521 4.34 -1.83 14.74
CA LEU A 521 5.21 -1.13 15.69
C LEU A 521 6.67 -1.03 15.23
N MET A 522 7.18 -2.02 14.51
CA MET A 522 8.49 -1.96 13.85
C MET A 522 8.56 -0.77 12.86
N GLN A 523 7.55 -0.64 12.00
CA GLN A 523 7.49 0.42 10.98
C GLN A 523 7.34 1.79 11.61
N ILE A 524 6.45 1.93 12.58
CA ILE A 524 6.16 3.20 13.24
C ILE A 524 7.34 3.67 14.09
N MET A 525 8.05 2.74 14.74
CA MET A 525 9.30 3.06 15.43
C MET A 525 10.38 3.55 14.45
N ALA A 526 10.46 2.97 13.24
CA ALA A 526 11.47 3.33 12.26
C ALA A 526 11.18 4.65 11.56
N VAL A 527 9.90 4.94 11.27
CA VAL A 527 9.45 6.16 10.58
C VAL A 527 9.40 7.34 11.55
N TYR A 528 8.81 7.16 12.73
CA TYR A 528 8.52 8.28 13.64
C TYR A 528 9.37 8.34 14.89
N ARG A 529 9.93 7.21 15.34
CA ARG A 529 10.57 7.04 16.65
C ARG A 529 9.74 7.69 17.79
N PRO A 530 8.47 7.28 17.97
CA PRO A 530 7.61 7.83 19.01
C PRO A 530 8.12 7.45 20.41
N ARG A 531 7.53 8.02 21.46
CA ARG A 531 7.57 7.38 22.80
C ARG A 531 6.53 6.27 22.79
N LEU A 532 6.97 5.02 22.86
CA LEU A 532 6.10 3.85 22.73
C LEU A 532 5.85 3.22 24.10
N PHE A 533 4.58 3.15 24.50
CA PHE A 533 4.13 2.44 25.69
C PHE A 533 3.33 1.21 25.23
N ILE A 534 3.69 0.03 25.70
CA ILE A 534 2.98 -1.22 25.42
C ILE A 534 2.51 -1.81 26.73
N VAL A 535 1.20 -1.92 26.90
CA VAL A 535 0.57 -2.65 28.00
C VAL A 535 0.10 -3.99 27.44
N GLU A 536 0.56 -5.07 28.03
CA GLU A 536 0.27 -6.41 27.53
C GLU A 536 0.08 -7.44 28.65
N ALA A 537 -0.43 -8.60 28.26
CA ALA A 537 -0.49 -9.79 29.09
C ALA A 537 0.17 -10.96 28.35
N GLY A 538 1.32 -11.44 28.85
CA GLY A 538 1.94 -12.68 28.36
C GLY A 538 3.29 -12.57 27.65
N ASN A 539 3.95 -11.40 27.73
CA ASN A 539 5.31 -11.14 27.22
C ASN A 539 5.46 -11.39 25.70
N SER A 540 4.45 -11.01 24.93
CA SER A 540 4.42 -11.06 23.46
C SER A 540 5.33 -10.03 22.80
N PHE A 541 5.63 -8.91 23.46
CA PHE A 541 6.46 -7.83 22.91
C PHE A 541 7.86 -7.78 23.53
N GLY A 542 8.16 -8.69 24.48
CA GLY A 542 9.47 -8.79 25.13
C GLY A 542 10.62 -8.89 24.11
N LEU A 543 10.54 -9.83 23.17
CA LEU A 543 11.58 -10.02 22.14
C LEU A 543 11.73 -8.80 21.23
N GLN A 544 10.63 -8.13 20.87
CA GLN A 544 10.67 -6.88 20.12
C GLN A 544 11.42 -5.79 20.90
N GLY A 545 11.16 -5.67 22.21
CA GLY A 545 11.90 -4.78 23.09
C GLY A 545 13.39 -5.11 23.19
N ASP A 546 13.77 -6.39 23.25
CA ASP A 546 15.21 -6.76 23.26
C ASP A 546 15.87 -6.38 21.93
N TYR A 547 15.20 -6.65 20.81
CA TYR A 547 15.70 -6.26 19.49
C TYR A 547 15.90 -4.74 19.37
N PHE A 548 14.93 -3.94 19.83
CA PHE A 548 15.07 -2.48 19.90
C PHE A 548 16.31 -2.04 20.70
N ALA A 549 16.56 -2.66 21.86
CA ALA A 549 17.73 -2.35 22.68
C ALA A 549 19.05 -2.65 21.96
N THR A 550 19.12 -3.74 21.19
CA THR A 550 20.33 -4.07 20.39
C THR A 550 20.65 -3.01 19.32
N LEU A 551 19.66 -2.22 18.91
CA LEU A 551 19.78 -1.17 17.89
C LEU A 551 19.75 0.25 18.48
N GLY A 552 20.11 0.39 19.75
CA GLY A 552 20.38 1.67 20.40
C GLY A 552 19.14 2.43 20.88
N LEU A 553 17.95 1.82 20.85
CA LEU A 553 16.76 2.38 21.51
C LEU A 553 16.83 2.12 23.01
N THR A 554 16.41 3.09 23.80
CA THR A 554 16.29 2.90 25.25
C THR A 554 15.00 2.15 25.56
N VAL A 555 15.11 1.04 26.29
CA VAL A 555 13.97 0.15 26.57
C VAL A 555 13.82 -0.06 28.07
N ASN A 556 12.62 0.16 28.57
CA ASN A 556 12.23 -0.09 29.94
C ASN A 556 11.19 -1.21 29.97
N LYS A 557 11.55 -2.36 30.55
CA LYS A 557 10.64 -3.50 30.69
C LYS A 557 10.25 -3.66 32.14
N VAL A 558 8.95 -3.68 32.40
CA VAL A 558 8.44 -3.80 33.76
C VAL A 558 7.41 -4.90 33.82
N GLN A 559 7.53 -5.72 34.86
CA GLN A 559 6.62 -6.83 35.13
C GLN A 559 5.94 -6.62 36.47
N LEU A 560 4.61 -6.63 36.48
CA LEU A 560 3.79 -6.49 37.68
C LEU A 560 3.69 -7.84 38.40
N LYS A 561 4.77 -8.21 39.11
CA LYS A 561 4.87 -9.44 39.92
C LYS A 561 5.42 -9.18 41.33
N PRO A 562 5.13 -10.06 42.30
CA PRO A 562 5.74 -10.01 43.63
C PRO A 562 7.27 -9.91 43.57
N GLY A 563 7.83 -8.95 44.31
CA GLY A 563 9.28 -8.73 44.39
C GLY A 563 9.90 -7.93 43.24
N SER A 564 9.11 -7.33 42.35
CA SER A 564 9.63 -6.51 41.23
C SER A 564 10.33 -5.21 41.68
N GLY A 565 10.07 -4.73 42.90
CA GLY A 565 10.63 -3.49 43.44
C GLY A 565 10.00 -2.20 42.87
N LEU A 566 8.99 -2.32 42.00
CA LEU A 566 8.29 -1.18 41.40
C LEU A 566 7.35 -0.50 42.40
N SER A 567 7.24 0.83 42.33
CA SER A 567 6.22 1.63 43.01
C SER A 567 5.47 2.49 42.00
N LEU A 568 4.13 2.44 42.02
CA LEU A 568 3.25 3.18 41.11
C LEU A 568 2.73 4.49 41.70
N ALA A 569 2.90 4.69 43.01
CA ALA A 569 2.49 5.88 43.78
C ALA A 569 1.21 6.56 43.25
N PRO A 570 0.04 5.89 43.31
CA PRO A 570 -1.20 6.33 42.65
C PRO A 570 -1.69 7.72 43.10
N PHE A 571 -1.35 8.14 44.32
CA PHE A 571 -1.73 9.44 44.88
C PHE A 571 -0.64 10.52 44.75
N ALA A 572 0.46 10.27 44.03
CA ALA A 572 1.58 11.20 43.92
C ALA A 572 1.18 12.60 43.43
N ASP A 573 0.24 12.68 42.49
CA ASP A 573 -0.23 13.95 41.92
C ASP A 573 -1.18 14.73 42.85
N ALA A 574 -1.63 14.15 43.98
CA ALA A 574 -2.54 14.82 44.92
C ALA A 574 -1.97 16.12 45.50
N ARG A 575 -0.64 16.23 45.60
CA ARG A 575 0.02 17.44 46.07
C ARG A 575 -0.15 18.63 45.11
N ARG A 576 -0.35 18.38 43.81
CA ARG A 576 -0.62 19.44 42.81
C ARG A 576 -1.91 20.20 43.11
N LEU A 577 -2.88 19.56 43.76
CA LEU A 577 -4.13 20.21 44.18
C LEU A 577 -3.90 21.37 45.16
N ILE A 578 -2.78 21.36 45.88
CA ILE A 578 -2.42 22.40 46.86
C ILE A 578 -1.39 23.36 46.26
N GLU A 579 -0.42 22.86 45.49
CA GLU A 579 0.69 23.66 44.96
C GLU A 579 0.31 24.48 43.72
N ARG A 580 -0.64 24.01 42.91
CA ARG A 580 -1.08 24.66 41.67
C ARG A 580 -2.60 24.61 41.50
N PRO A 581 -3.37 25.21 42.43
CA PRO A 581 -4.83 25.13 42.44
C PRO A 581 -5.48 25.80 41.21
N ASP A 582 -4.76 26.67 40.51
CA ASP A 582 -5.15 27.38 39.28
C ASP A 582 -5.00 26.55 38.00
N GLN A 583 -4.20 25.47 38.03
CA GLN A 583 -3.92 24.60 36.87
C GLN A 583 -4.72 23.29 36.89
N VAL A 584 -5.49 23.05 37.95
CA VAL A 584 -6.20 21.80 38.20
C VAL A 584 -7.67 22.13 38.43
N ALA A 585 -8.51 21.98 37.41
CA ALA A 585 -9.94 22.28 37.53
C ALA A 585 -10.58 21.43 38.64
N SER A 586 -11.17 22.06 39.65
CA SER A 586 -12.07 21.38 40.58
C SER A 586 -13.47 21.40 40.00
N LEU A 587 -13.86 20.38 39.24
CA LEU A 587 -15.27 20.23 38.87
C LEU A 587 -16.07 19.79 40.09
N SER A 588 -17.24 20.38 40.28
CA SER A 588 -18.21 19.98 41.29
C SER A 588 -18.92 18.70 40.84
N THR A 589 -19.52 17.97 41.76
CA THR A 589 -20.20 16.68 41.52
C THR A 589 -21.40 16.74 40.56
N GLU A 590 -21.76 17.92 40.04
CA GLU A 590 -22.91 18.12 39.14
C GLU A 590 -22.53 18.00 37.65
N ASP A 591 -21.24 18.05 37.28
CA ASP A 591 -20.79 18.05 35.88
C ASP A 591 -20.42 16.65 35.32
N LEU A 592 -20.69 15.57 36.06
CA LEU A 592 -20.46 14.19 35.59
C LEU A 592 -21.63 13.64 34.75
N ASP A 593 -22.80 14.28 34.80
CA ASP A 593 -24.04 13.79 34.18
C ASP A 593 -24.60 14.70 33.06
N GLU A 594 -23.93 15.80 32.69
CA GLU A 594 -24.37 16.67 31.57
C GLU A 594 -23.26 16.92 30.55
N ASP A 595 -23.66 17.02 29.27
CA ASP A 595 -22.85 17.41 28.12
C ASP A 595 -22.22 18.81 28.30
N ALA A 596 -21.20 18.91 29.16
CA ALA A 596 -20.43 20.11 29.45
C ALA A 596 -19.49 20.43 28.26
N SER A 597 -20.09 20.93 27.19
CA SER A 597 -19.46 21.37 25.95
C SER A 597 -18.68 22.69 26.07
N GLY A 598 -18.06 22.99 27.23
CA GLY A 598 -17.46 24.31 27.48
C GLY A 598 -16.28 24.43 28.43
N SER A 599 -15.88 23.41 29.20
CA SER A 599 -14.73 23.51 30.14
C SER A 599 -13.68 22.39 30.00
N ASP A 600 -13.64 21.74 28.83
CA ASP A 600 -12.89 20.51 28.51
C ASP A 600 -11.34 20.71 28.41
N GLU A 601 -10.79 21.74 29.05
CA GLU A 601 -9.39 22.18 28.86
C GLU A 601 -8.46 21.92 30.04
N GLN A 602 -8.96 21.54 31.22
CA GLN A 602 -8.13 21.33 32.42
C GLN A 602 -8.25 19.93 33.01
N ARG A 603 -7.11 19.33 33.39
CA ARG A 603 -7.03 18.01 34.01
C ARG A 603 -7.68 18.02 35.38
N ASP A 604 -8.68 17.16 35.58
CA ASP A 604 -9.42 17.00 36.83
C ASP A 604 -8.70 16.00 37.75
N VAL A 605 -7.54 16.40 38.28
CA VAL A 605 -6.70 15.52 39.11
C VAL A 605 -7.47 15.02 40.33
N LEU A 606 -8.35 15.82 40.94
CA LEU A 606 -9.15 15.37 42.09
C LEU A 606 -10.15 14.27 41.69
N GLY A 607 -10.82 14.41 40.54
CA GLY A 607 -11.67 13.35 39.99
C GLY A 607 -10.90 12.07 39.67
N GLU A 608 -9.69 12.17 39.09
CA GLU A 608 -8.84 11.00 38.82
C GLU A 608 -8.41 10.26 40.09
N LEU A 609 -8.03 11.01 41.13
CA LEU A 609 -7.66 10.46 42.44
C LEU A 609 -8.88 9.89 43.17
N GLU A 610 -10.05 10.49 43.02
CA GLU A 610 -11.32 9.95 43.54
C GLU A 610 -11.65 8.60 42.90
N ILE A 611 -11.52 8.46 41.57
CA ILE A 611 -11.72 7.18 40.86
C ILE A 611 -10.75 6.12 41.41
N THR A 612 -9.49 6.50 41.61
CA THR A 612 -8.46 5.62 42.16
C THR A 612 -8.80 5.16 43.58
N ALA A 613 -9.21 6.08 44.46
CA ALA A 613 -9.65 5.75 45.82
C ALA A 613 -10.91 4.87 45.82
N ARG A 614 -11.88 5.15 44.94
CA ARG A 614 -13.08 4.32 44.78
C ARG A 614 -12.75 2.91 44.35
N LEU A 615 -11.85 2.72 43.38
CA LEU A 615 -11.36 1.39 42.98
C LEU A 615 -10.73 0.63 44.15
N MET A 616 -9.96 1.31 45.01
CA MET A 616 -9.38 0.70 46.20
C MET A 616 -10.43 0.37 47.27
N ILE A 617 -11.47 1.19 47.41
CA ILE A 617 -12.54 1.00 48.41
C ILE A 617 -13.48 -0.13 48.00
N THR A 618 -13.86 -0.19 46.72
CA THR A 618 -14.90 -1.09 46.20
C THR A 618 -14.34 -2.38 45.60
N GLY A 619 -13.02 -2.47 45.42
CA GLY A 619 -12.41 -3.57 44.68
C GLY A 619 -12.76 -3.59 43.19
N GLY A 620 -13.36 -2.52 42.66
CA GLY A 620 -13.87 -2.47 41.28
C GLY A 620 -15.21 -3.20 41.10
N GLU A 621 -15.82 -3.72 42.17
CA GLU A 621 -17.08 -4.44 42.08
C GLU A 621 -18.27 -3.49 41.88
N ALA A 622 -19.06 -3.72 40.82
CA ALA A 622 -20.21 -2.89 40.49
C ALA A 622 -21.26 -2.78 41.61
N LYS A 623 -21.41 -3.84 42.44
CA LYS A 623 -22.34 -3.84 43.58
C LYS A 623 -21.87 -2.93 44.71
N GLU A 624 -20.58 -2.95 45.03
CA GLU A 624 -20.01 -2.07 46.06
C GLU A 624 -19.98 -0.62 45.58
N GLU A 625 -19.71 -0.39 44.30
CA GLU A 625 -19.78 0.94 43.69
C GLU A 625 -21.19 1.54 43.76
N ALA A 626 -22.23 0.74 43.49
CA ALA A 626 -23.63 1.19 43.60
C ALA A 626 -24.05 1.53 45.04
N ARG A 627 -23.31 1.07 46.06
CA ARG A 627 -23.55 1.42 47.47
C ARG A 627 -22.95 2.77 47.86
N LEU A 628 -22.03 3.33 47.08
CA LEU A 628 -21.43 4.64 47.38
C LEU A 628 -22.42 5.78 47.12
N THR A 629 -22.76 6.48 48.19
CA THR A 629 -23.64 7.66 48.12
C THR A 629 -22.88 8.92 47.69
N ARG A 630 -23.60 9.98 47.29
CA ARG A 630 -22.96 11.29 47.03
C ARG A 630 -22.20 11.83 48.26
N ALA A 631 -22.69 11.56 49.46
CA ALA A 631 -22.01 11.93 50.71
C ALA A 631 -20.71 11.14 50.90
N ASP A 632 -20.68 9.85 50.55
CA ASP A 632 -19.48 9.03 50.57
C ASP A 632 -18.42 9.57 49.59
N ARG A 633 -18.82 9.95 48.37
CA ARG A 633 -17.92 10.56 47.37
C ARG A 633 -17.34 11.89 47.85
N SER A 634 -18.16 12.76 48.44
CA SER A 634 -17.70 14.01 49.06
C SER A 634 -16.67 13.76 50.16
N LEU A 635 -16.93 12.76 51.02
CA LEU A 635 -16.01 12.37 52.09
C LEU A 635 -14.66 11.88 51.53
N ILE A 636 -14.65 11.07 50.47
CA ILE A 636 -13.42 10.60 49.82
C ILE A 636 -12.60 11.79 49.31
N ARG A 637 -13.24 12.74 48.61
CA ARG A 637 -12.57 13.96 48.10
C ARG A 637 -11.98 14.81 49.23
N GLU A 638 -12.73 15.02 50.31
CA GLU A 638 -12.25 15.73 51.51
C GLU A 638 -11.00 15.05 52.08
N CYS A 639 -11.02 13.72 52.24
CA CYS A 639 -9.89 12.96 52.77
C CYS A 639 -8.65 13.01 51.87
N ILE A 640 -8.82 12.98 50.54
CA ILE A 640 -7.71 13.16 49.59
C ILE A 640 -7.09 14.56 49.75
N LEU A 641 -7.91 15.61 49.87
CA LEU A 641 -7.44 16.98 50.06
C LEU A 641 -6.72 17.17 51.40
N ASP A 642 -7.24 16.56 52.47
CA ASP A 642 -6.61 16.63 53.79
C ASP A 642 -5.27 15.88 53.82
N ALA A 643 -5.20 14.71 53.18
CA ALA A 643 -3.93 14.00 52.97
C ALA A 643 -2.94 14.85 52.16
N ALA A 644 -3.41 15.51 51.09
CA ALA A 644 -2.58 16.39 50.28
C ALA A 644 -2.05 17.61 51.06
N ARG A 645 -2.88 18.27 51.87
CA ARG A 645 -2.47 19.40 52.72
C ARG A 645 -1.41 18.99 53.74
N LEU A 646 -1.62 17.85 54.40
CA LEU A 646 -0.70 17.33 55.42
C LEU A 646 0.66 16.98 54.83
N CYS A 647 0.68 16.34 53.66
CA CYS A 647 1.92 16.00 52.96
C CYS A 647 2.61 17.23 52.37
N ALA A 648 1.86 18.19 51.82
CA ALA A 648 2.41 19.45 51.33
C ALA A 648 3.10 20.25 52.44
N ALA A 649 2.50 20.30 53.64
CA ALA A 649 3.08 20.98 54.80
C ALA A 649 4.38 20.32 55.33
N SER A 650 4.56 19.01 55.09
CA SER A 650 5.72 18.23 55.55
C SER A 650 6.74 17.93 54.45
N ASP A 651 6.55 18.52 53.27
CA ASP A 651 7.34 18.27 52.05
C ASP A 651 7.45 16.78 51.67
N GLN A 652 6.37 16.02 51.89
CA GLN A 652 6.29 14.59 51.56
C GLN A 652 5.40 14.35 50.33
N GLN A 653 5.60 13.22 49.65
CA GLN A 653 4.69 12.73 48.62
C GLN A 653 3.45 12.10 49.28
N VAL A 654 2.28 12.30 48.68
CA VAL A 654 1.05 11.66 49.16
C VAL A 654 1.07 10.18 48.77
N MET A 655 1.00 9.30 49.77
CA MET A 655 0.94 7.85 49.62
C MET A 655 -0.46 7.33 49.93
N THR A 656 -0.75 6.10 49.52
CA THR A 656 -2.04 5.44 49.78
C THR A 656 -2.38 5.40 51.27
N ARG A 657 -1.39 5.17 52.15
CA ARG A 657 -1.59 5.24 53.61
C ARG A 657 -2.06 6.60 54.11
N HIS A 658 -1.69 7.70 53.47
CA HIS A 658 -2.09 9.04 53.93
C HIS A 658 -3.59 9.26 53.68
N VAL A 659 -4.13 8.75 52.57
CA VAL A 659 -5.58 8.78 52.28
C VAL A 659 -6.33 7.88 53.27
N ARG A 660 -5.80 6.68 53.56
CA ARG A 660 -6.33 5.79 54.60
C ARG A 660 -6.35 6.45 55.98
N ASP A 661 -5.26 7.12 56.36
CA ASP A 661 -5.13 7.75 57.68
C ASP A 661 -6.04 8.97 57.82
N ALA A 662 -6.31 9.70 56.73
CA ALA A 662 -7.33 10.75 56.69
C ALA A 662 -8.74 10.17 56.96
N LEU A 663 -9.10 9.03 56.33
CA LEU A 663 -10.37 8.34 56.60
C LEU A 663 -10.45 7.83 58.06
N ARG A 664 -9.36 7.28 58.61
CA ARG A 664 -9.30 6.87 60.03
C ARG A 664 -9.48 8.05 60.99
N THR A 665 -8.95 9.22 60.62
CA THR A 665 -9.13 10.44 61.42
C THR A 665 -10.62 10.82 61.50
N VAL A 666 -11.33 10.78 60.37
CA VAL A 666 -12.79 10.99 60.32
C VAL A 666 -13.53 9.93 61.14
N ALA A 667 -13.15 8.65 61.02
CA ALA A 667 -13.75 7.56 61.79
C ALA A 667 -13.61 7.74 63.31
N SER A 668 -12.51 8.37 63.75
CA SER A 668 -12.22 8.63 65.17
C SER A 668 -12.78 9.95 65.71
N ASP A 669 -13.30 10.86 64.86
CA ASP A 669 -13.79 12.16 65.30
C ASP A 669 -15.20 12.05 65.93
N ALA A 670 -15.24 11.97 67.26
CA ALA A 670 -16.47 11.86 68.04
C ALA A 670 -17.49 13.01 67.82
N ARG A 671 -17.10 14.11 67.16
CA ARG A 671 -18.00 15.23 66.82
C ARG A 671 -18.85 14.95 65.57
N LEU A 672 -18.45 13.99 64.74
CA LEU A 672 -19.16 13.62 63.51
C LEU A 672 -20.25 12.56 63.80
N PRO A 673 -21.34 12.52 63.00
CA PRO A 673 -22.39 11.51 63.17
C PRO A 673 -21.87 10.07 63.04
N ASP A 674 -22.41 9.16 63.86
CA ASP A 674 -21.99 7.75 63.92
C ASP A 674 -21.94 7.09 62.53
N LYS A 675 -23.00 7.28 61.72
CA LYS A 675 -23.07 6.76 60.35
C LYS A 675 -21.93 7.22 59.45
N ARG A 676 -21.44 8.46 59.60
CA ARG A 676 -20.31 8.99 58.81
C ARG A 676 -18.99 8.39 59.29
N ARG A 677 -18.85 8.15 60.61
CA ARG A 677 -17.67 7.52 61.19
C ARG A 677 -17.55 6.05 60.79
N GLU A 678 -18.66 5.30 60.86
CA GLU A 678 -18.72 3.89 60.44
C GLU A 678 -18.34 3.74 58.96
N ARG A 679 -18.89 4.59 58.08
CA ARG A 679 -18.53 4.58 56.65
C ARG A 679 -17.07 4.92 56.40
N ALA A 680 -16.52 5.91 57.11
CA ALA A 680 -15.10 6.24 57.00
C ALA A 680 -14.20 5.08 57.46
N GLN A 681 -14.61 4.36 58.51
CA GLN A 681 -13.90 3.18 59.01
C GLN A 681 -13.91 2.05 57.97
N GLU A 682 -15.07 1.71 57.40
CA GLU A 682 -15.20 0.69 56.35
C GLU A 682 -14.29 1.02 55.15
N MET A 683 -14.33 2.27 54.66
CA MET A 683 -13.48 2.70 53.53
C MET A 683 -11.99 2.63 53.88
N ALA A 684 -11.61 3.01 55.10
CA ALA A 684 -10.22 2.93 55.54
C ALA A 684 -9.72 1.48 55.62
N GLU A 685 -10.57 0.54 56.07
CA GLU A 685 -10.23 -0.88 56.10
C GLU A 685 -10.03 -1.45 54.69
N SER A 686 -10.87 -1.07 53.72
CA SER A 686 -10.68 -1.46 52.31
C SER A 686 -9.37 -0.92 51.72
N ILE A 687 -9.04 0.36 51.93
CA ILE A 687 -7.78 0.94 51.43
C ILE A 687 -6.56 0.30 52.13
N ASP A 688 -6.71 -0.14 53.38
CA ASP A 688 -5.60 -0.76 54.13
C ASP A 688 -5.06 -2.03 53.47
N LEU A 689 -5.87 -2.73 52.67
CA LEU A 689 -5.43 -3.86 51.84
C LEU A 689 -4.33 -3.45 50.85
N PHE A 690 -4.36 -2.22 50.35
CA PHE A 690 -3.37 -1.66 49.44
C PHE A 690 -2.14 -1.07 50.14
N CYS A 691 -2.10 -1.09 51.48
CA CYS A 691 -0.97 -0.64 52.29
C CYS A 691 -0.15 -1.81 52.87
N GLN A 692 -0.57 -3.05 52.62
CA GLN A 692 0.01 -4.25 53.22
C GLN A 692 0.52 -5.22 52.14
N GLY A 693 1.40 -6.14 52.52
CA GLY A 693 1.83 -7.23 51.64
C GLY A 693 2.45 -6.77 50.31
N PHE A 694 2.04 -7.43 49.22
CA PHE A 694 2.54 -7.15 47.88
C PHE A 694 1.95 -5.84 47.32
N GLU A 695 0.67 -5.62 47.58
CA GLU A 695 -0.07 -4.44 47.16
C GLU A 695 0.54 -3.17 47.79
N GLY A 696 0.89 -3.21 49.08
CA GLY A 696 1.61 -2.15 49.76
C GLY A 696 2.98 -1.86 49.15
N ALA A 697 3.69 -2.89 48.69
CA ALA A 697 4.98 -2.69 48.03
C ALA A 697 4.86 -1.92 46.70
N LEU A 698 3.71 -2.04 46.02
CA LEU A 698 3.44 -1.44 44.72
C LEU A 698 2.71 -0.09 44.81
N PHE A 699 1.75 0.04 45.72
CA PHE A 699 0.84 1.19 45.80
C PHE A 699 1.09 2.10 47.00
N ASP A 700 1.86 1.66 48.01
CA ASP A 700 2.06 2.41 49.26
C ASP A 700 3.55 2.63 49.57
N ARG A 701 4.28 3.10 48.56
CA ARG A 701 5.65 3.58 48.68
C ARG A 701 5.81 4.88 47.92
N PRO A 702 6.78 5.73 48.30
CA PRO A 702 7.17 6.85 47.44
C PRO A 702 7.52 6.32 46.05
N GLY A 703 6.99 6.95 45.02
CA GLY A 703 7.23 6.60 43.62
C GLY A 703 8.19 7.58 42.99
N THR A 704 9.12 7.05 42.19
CA THR A 704 9.90 7.84 41.23
C THR A 704 9.20 7.78 39.88
N PRO A 705 9.26 8.86 39.07
CA PRO A 705 8.85 8.78 37.68
C PRO A 705 9.51 7.59 36.98
N TRP A 706 8.77 6.91 36.11
CA TRP A 706 9.31 5.84 35.29
C TRP A 706 10.52 6.36 34.52
N PRO A 707 11.59 5.55 34.35
CA PRO A 707 12.75 5.98 33.60
C PRO A 707 12.30 6.36 32.19
N GLU A 708 12.73 7.51 31.72
CA GLU A 708 12.40 7.95 30.37
C GLU A 708 13.12 7.05 29.37
N SER A 709 12.33 6.33 28.58
CA SER A 709 12.81 5.44 27.53
C SER A 709 12.06 5.69 26.22
N ASP A 710 12.66 5.28 25.11
CA ASP A 710 12.02 5.26 23.80
C ASP A 710 10.86 4.27 23.79
N VAL A 711 11.03 3.13 24.47
CA VAL A 711 10.04 2.06 24.60
C VAL A 711 9.85 1.66 26.05
N THR A 712 8.61 1.65 26.53
CA THR A 712 8.23 1.10 27.83
C THR A 712 7.25 -0.06 27.60
N ILE A 713 7.60 -1.26 28.08
CA ILE A 713 6.76 -2.45 28.00
C ILE A 713 6.33 -2.82 29.42
N VAL A 714 5.02 -2.92 29.65
CA VAL A 714 4.43 -3.28 30.92
C VAL A 714 3.67 -4.59 30.77
N ASP A 715 4.23 -5.66 31.33
CA ASP A 715 3.58 -6.95 31.46
C ASP A 715 2.72 -6.97 32.73
N LEU A 716 1.40 -7.03 32.54
CA LEU A 716 0.42 -7.10 33.62
C LEU A 716 0.54 -8.40 34.44
N ALA A 717 1.20 -9.44 33.90
CA ALA A 717 1.57 -10.67 34.58
C ALA A 717 0.49 -11.25 35.51
N THR A 718 0.64 -11.07 36.83
CA THR A 718 -0.27 -11.65 37.83
C THR A 718 -1.64 -10.98 37.82
N TYR A 719 -1.70 -9.68 37.50
CA TYR A 719 -2.91 -8.88 37.57
C TYR A 719 -3.81 -8.99 36.33
N ALA A 720 -3.35 -9.66 35.27
CA ALA A 720 -4.21 -10.02 34.15
C ALA A 720 -5.18 -11.17 34.49
N ARG A 721 -5.08 -11.78 35.67
CA ARG A 721 -5.93 -12.90 36.13
C ARG A 721 -7.17 -12.39 36.85
N GLU A 722 -8.24 -13.19 36.81
CA GLU A 722 -9.46 -12.93 37.58
C GLU A 722 -9.16 -12.76 39.08
N GLY A 723 -9.86 -11.80 39.71
CA GLY A 723 -9.70 -11.45 41.12
C GLY A 723 -8.72 -10.31 41.42
N TYR A 724 -8.01 -9.78 40.42
CA TYR A 724 -7.08 -8.64 40.56
C TYR A 724 -7.53 -7.39 39.79
N GLU A 725 -8.83 -7.27 39.52
CA GLU A 725 -9.41 -6.24 38.64
C GLU A 725 -9.11 -4.81 39.13
N ALA A 726 -9.20 -4.56 40.44
CA ALA A 726 -8.85 -3.28 41.04
C ALA A 726 -7.37 -2.96 40.88
N GLN A 727 -6.48 -3.89 41.23
CA GLN A 727 -5.02 -3.72 41.18
C GLN A 727 -4.57 -3.41 39.75
N MET A 728 -5.12 -4.13 38.78
CA MET A 728 -4.89 -3.90 37.36
C MET A 728 -5.38 -2.51 36.94
N SER A 729 -6.61 -2.14 37.30
CA SER A 729 -7.20 -0.85 36.92
C SER A 729 -6.41 0.33 37.49
N ILE A 730 -5.99 0.25 38.75
CA ILE A 730 -5.13 1.26 39.39
C ILE A 730 -3.77 1.33 38.71
N SER A 731 -3.20 0.17 38.35
CA SER A 731 -1.92 0.13 37.63
C SER A 731 -2.03 0.81 36.26
N TYR A 732 -3.10 0.52 35.53
CA TYR A 732 -3.38 1.13 34.23
C TYR A 732 -3.60 2.65 34.35
N ILE A 733 -4.34 3.11 35.36
CA ILE A 733 -4.53 4.54 35.65
C ILE A 733 -3.18 5.24 35.91
N SER A 734 -2.30 4.63 36.72
CA SER A 734 -0.96 5.18 36.99
C SER A 734 -0.11 5.30 35.71
N LEU A 735 -0.17 4.31 34.82
CA LEU A 735 0.50 4.37 33.51
C LEU A 735 -0.08 5.47 32.63
N MET A 736 -1.41 5.57 32.54
CA MET A 736 -2.07 6.60 31.74
C MET A 736 -1.76 8.01 32.27
N ASN A 737 -1.68 8.18 33.59
CA ASN A 737 -1.26 9.44 34.21
C ASN A 737 0.20 9.79 33.92
N THR A 738 1.08 8.79 33.87
CA THR A 738 2.47 8.99 33.42
C THR A 738 2.51 9.48 31.97
N VAL A 739 1.72 8.86 31.09
CA VAL A 739 1.59 9.30 29.69
C VAL A 739 0.97 10.69 29.58
N ASN A 740 -0.06 11.01 30.37
CA ASN A 740 -0.68 12.35 30.43
C ASN A 740 0.37 13.42 30.78
N ASN A 741 1.12 13.19 31.85
CA ASN A 741 2.16 14.11 32.31
C ASN A 741 3.24 14.33 31.24
N LEU A 742 3.66 13.26 30.54
CA LEU A 742 4.62 13.36 29.44
C LEU A 742 4.03 14.11 28.24
N ALA A 743 2.79 13.83 27.87
CA ALA A 743 2.10 14.46 26.75
C ALA A 743 1.92 15.97 26.99
N GLU A 744 1.52 16.38 28.20
CA GLU A 744 1.39 17.80 28.58
C GLU A 744 2.74 18.52 28.54
N ARG A 745 3.79 17.89 29.09
CA ARG A 745 5.15 18.47 29.13
C ARG A 745 5.75 18.61 27.72
N ASP A 746 5.57 17.59 26.88
CA ASP A 746 6.24 17.48 25.58
C ASP A 746 5.37 17.94 24.40
N GLN A 747 4.19 18.51 24.63
CA GLN A 747 3.21 18.86 23.59
C GLN A 747 3.78 19.73 22.45
N TYR A 748 4.83 20.50 22.72
CA TYR A 748 5.49 21.38 21.74
C TYR A 748 6.73 20.77 21.07
N LEU A 749 7.15 19.57 21.46
CA LEU A 749 8.34 18.90 20.89
C LEU A 749 8.04 18.13 19.60
N GLY A 750 6.76 17.95 19.28
CA GLY A 750 6.29 17.26 18.07
C GLY A 750 6.68 15.77 18.02
N ARG A 751 7.08 15.15 19.14
CA ARG A 751 7.36 13.71 19.24
C ARG A 751 6.07 12.98 19.63
N PRO A 752 5.51 12.12 18.76
CA PRO A 752 4.29 11.41 19.09
C PRO A 752 4.50 10.48 20.29
N ILE A 753 3.45 10.30 21.08
CA ILE A 753 3.36 9.25 22.09
C ILE A 753 2.33 8.24 21.61
N ILE A 754 2.63 6.95 21.69
CA ILE A 754 1.69 5.88 21.34
C ILE A 754 1.56 4.98 22.55
N MET A 755 0.34 4.85 23.07
CA MET A 755 0.02 3.87 24.11
C MET A 755 -0.79 2.75 23.47
N VAL A 756 -0.15 1.60 23.38
CA VAL A 756 -0.71 0.34 22.87
C VAL A 756 -1.22 -0.45 24.05
N THR A 757 -2.47 -0.89 24.00
CA THR A 757 -3.03 -1.84 24.96
C THR A 757 -3.42 -3.10 24.21
N ASP A 758 -2.65 -4.17 24.43
CA ASP A 758 -3.00 -5.50 23.98
C ASP A 758 -3.96 -6.17 24.96
N GLU A 759 -4.84 -7.01 24.43
CA GLU A 759 -6.02 -7.52 25.13
C GLU A 759 -6.89 -6.41 25.74
N GLY A 760 -7.19 -5.42 24.91
CA GLY A 760 -8.02 -4.26 25.26
C GLY A 760 -9.34 -4.56 25.98
N HIS A 761 -9.92 -5.74 25.76
CA HIS A 761 -11.14 -6.15 26.46
C HIS A 761 -10.96 -6.19 28.00
N ILE A 762 -9.73 -6.43 28.48
CA ILE A 762 -9.38 -6.46 29.90
C ILE A 762 -9.64 -5.09 30.56
N ILE A 763 -9.28 -3.99 29.89
CA ILE A 763 -9.44 -2.64 30.43
C ILE A 763 -10.86 -2.09 30.22
N THR A 764 -11.58 -2.56 29.20
CA THR A 764 -12.91 -2.04 28.88
C THR A 764 -14.01 -2.62 29.76
N LYS A 765 -13.81 -3.79 30.38
CA LYS A 765 -14.82 -4.43 31.25
C LYS A 765 -15.11 -3.64 32.53
N ASN A 766 -14.13 -2.92 33.07
CA ASN A 766 -14.32 -2.19 34.32
C ASN A 766 -15.10 -0.87 34.10
N PRO A 767 -16.29 -0.70 34.70
CA PRO A 767 -17.14 0.48 34.50
C PRO A 767 -16.54 1.78 35.05
N LEU A 768 -15.57 1.71 35.96
CA LEU A 768 -14.87 2.89 36.48
C LEU A 768 -13.65 3.27 35.63
N LEU A 769 -13.04 2.29 34.95
CA LEU A 769 -11.87 2.52 34.11
C LEU A 769 -12.25 3.10 32.73
N ALA A 770 -13.32 2.59 32.12
CA ALA A 770 -13.71 3.00 30.77
C ALA A 770 -13.97 4.52 30.64
N PRO A 771 -14.70 5.20 31.54
CA PRO A 771 -14.87 6.66 31.47
C PRO A 771 -13.56 7.44 31.60
N PHE A 772 -12.64 6.95 32.43
CA PHE A 772 -11.31 7.56 32.60
C PHE A 772 -10.48 7.46 31.31
N VAL A 773 -10.47 6.28 30.66
CA VAL A 773 -9.80 6.10 29.36
C VAL A 773 -10.43 6.99 28.29
N VAL A 774 -11.76 7.10 28.24
CA VAL A 774 -12.45 8.01 27.30
C VAL A 774 -12.00 9.47 27.50
N LYS A 775 -11.97 9.95 28.74
CA LYS A 775 -11.55 11.34 29.04
C LYS A 775 -10.08 11.57 28.66
N GLY A 776 -9.20 10.64 29.00
CA GLY A 776 -7.77 10.71 28.66
C GLY A 776 -7.51 10.72 27.15
N THR A 777 -8.17 9.82 26.42
CA THR A 777 -8.00 9.71 24.97
C THR A 777 -8.52 10.95 24.22
N LYS A 778 -9.62 11.57 24.68
CA LYS A 778 -10.09 12.87 24.16
C LYS A 778 -9.02 13.95 24.26
N MET A 779 -8.36 14.05 25.42
CA MET A 779 -7.29 15.01 25.64
C MET A 779 -6.06 14.73 24.77
N TRP A 780 -5.64 13.46 24.66
CA TRP A 780 -4.46 13.04 23.91
C TRP A 780 -4.45 13.45 22.45
N ARG A 781 -5.63 13.50 21.82
CA ARG A 781 -5.79 14.00 20.46
C ARG A 781 -5.19 15.41 20.27
N LYS A 782 -5.27 16.28 21.28
CA LYS A 782 -4.72 17.65 21.25
C LYS A 782 -3.22 17.70 21.56
N LEU A 783 -2.70 16.71 22.30
CA LEU A 783 -1.33 16.68 22.81
C LEU A 783 -0.36 15.86 21.96
N GLY A 784 -0.82 15.29 20.83
CA GLY A 784 0.02 14.43 19.99
C GLY A 784 0.27 13.03 20.56
N ALA A 785 -0.60 12.59 21.47
CA ALA A 785 -0.60 11.23 22.00
C ALA A 785 -1.73 10.40 21.35
N TRP A 786 -1.49 9.11 21.11
CA TRP A 786 -2.41 8.24 20.39
C TRP A 786 -2.63 6.92 21.13
N PHE A 787 -3.90 6.63 21.38
CA PHE A 787 -4.35 5.38 21.96
C PHE A 787 -4.61 4.31 20.90
N TRP A 788 -3.88 3.20 20.99
CA TRP A 788 -3.98 2.05 20.10
C TRP A 788 -4.47 0.83 20.89
N LEU A 789 -5.62 0.30 20.51
CA LEU A 789 -6.27 -0.81 21.19
C LEU A 789 -6.17 -2.07 20.33
N ALA A 790 -5.71 -3.18 20.88
CA ALA A 790 -5.72 -4.46 20.21
C ALA A 790 -6.55 -5.48 21.00
N THR A 791 -7.55 -6.11 20.37
CA THR A 791 -8.45 -7.05 21.06
C THR A 791 -8.79 -8.25 20.19
N GLN A 792 -9.07 -9.39 20.83
CA GLN A 792 -9.52 -10.62 20.17
C GLN A 792 -11.04 -10.81 20.21
N ASN A 793 -11.72 -10.15 21.15
CA ASN A 793 -13.16 -10.33 21.38
C ASN A 793 -13.81 -8.96 21.60
N LEU A 794 -14.70 -8.57 20.69
CA LEU A 794 -15.50 -7.34 20.82
C LEU A 794 -16.80 -7.57 21.58
N ALA A 795 -17.31 -8.80 21.66
CA ALA A 795 -18.52 -9.11 22.43
C ALA A 795 -18.34 -8.80 23.92
N ASP A 796 -17.12 -8.97 24.42
CA ASP A 796 -16.69 -8.68 25.80
C ASP A 796 -16.57 -7.18 26.12
N VAL A 797 -16.67 -6.31 25.12
CA VAL A 797 -16.61 -4.86 25.28
C VAL A 797 -18.01 -4.35 25.65
N PRO A 798 -18.20 -3.72 26.83
CA PRO A 798 -19.51 -3.22 27.23
C PRO A 798 -19.93 -2.00 26.40
N ASP A 799 -21.24 -1.75 26.30
CA ASP A 799 -21.78 -0.59 25.58
C ASP A 799 -21.28 0.75 26.18
N ALA A 800 -20.89 0.77 27.46
CA ALA A 800 -20.26 1.95 28.08
C ALA A 800 -18.94 2.36 27.40
N ALA A 801 -18.24 1.44 26.73
CA ALA A 801 -17.03 1.71 25.96
C ALA A 801 -17.33 2.16 24.51
N GLN A 802 -18.60 2.24 24.10
CA GLN A 802 -19.01 2.70 22.78
C GLN A 802 -18.48 4.10 22.46
N THR A 803 -18.50 5.02 23.44
CA THR A 803 -17.93 6.36 23.29
C THR A 803 -16.45 6.31 22.95
N MET A 804 -15.70 5.38 23.54
CA MET A 804 -14.27 5.18 23.24
C MET A 804 -14.07 4.71 21.80
N LEU A 805 -14.78 3.66 21.40
CA LEU A 805 -14.64 3.06 20.06
C LEU A 805 -15.12 4.01 18.95
N ASN A 806 -16.15 4.80 19.19
CA ASN A 806 -16.65 5.81 18.24
C ASN A 806 -15.62 6.91 17.94
N MET A 807 -14.71 7.19 18.88
CA MET A 807 -13.64 8.16 18.66
C MET A 807 -12.52 7.60 17.80
N ILE A 808 -12.34 6.27 17.74
CA ILE A 808 -11.27 5.64 16.98
C ILE A 808 -11.56 5.77 15.48
N GLU A 809 -10.68 6.49 14.78
CA GLU A 809 -10.80 6.65 13.33
C GLU A 809 -10.36 5.39 12.58
N TRP A 810 -9.22 4.81 12.97
CA TRP A 810 -8.58 3.73 12.23
C TRP A 810 -8.99 2.37 12.77
N TRP A 811 -9.68 1.58 11.96
CA TRP A 811 -10.07 0.22 12.28
C TRP A 811 -9.32 -0.75 11.37
N ILE A 812 -8.41 -1.53 11.93
CA ILE A 812 -7.72 -2.62 11.24
C ILE A 812 -8.38 -3.92 11.70
N CYS A 813 -9.09 -4.57 10.79
CA CYS A 813 -9.91 -5.74 11.04
C CYS A 813 -9.32 -6.94 10.30
N LEU A 814 -8.69 -7.87 11.01
CA LEU A 814 -8.11 -9.09 10.41
C LEU A 814 -9.19 -10.11 10.06
N ASN A 815 -8.85 -11.15 9.28
CA ASN A 815 -9.75 -12.24 8.93
C ASN A 815 -10.62 -12.71 10.13
N MET A 816 -11.95 -12.67 9.96
CA MET A 816 -12.90 -12.94 11.03
C MET A 816 -14.21 -13.56 10.50
N PRO A 817 -14.91 -14.37 11.31
CA PRO A 817 -16.18 -14.97 10.93
C PRO A 817 -17.33 -13.93 10.92
N PRO A 818 -18.46 -14.23 10.24
CA PRO A 818 -19.59 -13.31 10.14
C PRO A 818 -20.12 -12.78 11.49
N ALA A 819 -20.09 -13.60 12.54
CA ALA A 819 -20.56 -13.20 13.87
C ALA A 819 -19.76 -12.01 14.43
N GLU A 820 -18.44 -12.00 14.25
CA GLU A 820 -17.56 -10.92 14.74
C GLU A 820 -17.77 -9.61 13.97
N ILE A 821 -18.21 -9.69 12.70
CA ILE A 821 -18.56 -8.50 11.91
C ILE A 821 -19.81 -7.83 12.45
N GLU A 822 -20.78 -8.60 12.96
CA GLU A 822 -21.95 -8.02 13.63
C GLU A 822 -21.58 -7.37 14.97
N GLU A 823 -20.57 -7.90 15.68
CA GLU A 823 -20.02 -7.24 16.86
C GLU A 823 -19.34 -5.90 16.53
N ILE A 824 -18.62 -5.80 15.40
CA ILE A 824 -18.16 -4.50 14.89
C ILE A 824 -19.35 -3.57 14.61
N ALA A 825 -20.41 -4.11 14.00
CA ALA A 825 -21.59 -3.32 13.61
C ALA A 825 -22.34 -2.70 14.80
N ARG A 826 -22.16 -3.23 16.03
CA ARG A 826 -22.65 -2.60 17.27
C ARG A 826 -22.03 -1.24 17.53
N PHE A 827 -20.76 -1.07 17.17
CA PHE A 827 -19.97 0.14 17.48
C PHE A 827 -19.73 1.02 16.25
N LYS A 828 -19.61 0.44 15.05
CA LYS A 828 -19.37 1.18 13.81
C LYS A 828 -20.46 0.84 12.80
N LYS A 829 -21.17 1.84 12.30
CA LYS A 829 -22.16 1.63 11.22
C LYS A 829 -21.43 1.19 9.95
N LEU A 830 -21.66 -0.06 9.54
CA LEU A 830 -21.09 -0.64 8.32
C LEU A 830 -22.09 -0.60 7.17
N THR A 831 -21.62 -0.25 5.97
CA THR A 831 -22.37 -0.41 4.72
C THR A 831 -22.36 -1.88 4.27
N PRO A 832 -23.29 -2.32 3.41
CA PRO A 832 -23.24 -3.67 2.82
C PRO A 832 -21.90 -3.97 2.16
N ALA A 833 -21.35 -3.02 1.39
CA ALA A 833 -20.05 -3.15 0.74
C ALA A 833 -18.90 -3.36 1.74
N GLN A 834 -18.87 -2.60 2.85
CA GLN A 834 -17.87 -2.77 3.91
C GLN A 834 -17.98 -4.14 4.59
N LYS A 835 -19.21 -4.65 4.83
CA LYS A 835 -19.41 -6.00 5.34
C LYS A 835 -18.90 -7.06 4.36
N THR A 836 -19.19 -6.91 3.07
CA THR A 836 -18.68 -7.79 2.00
C THR A 836 -17.15 -7.77 1.94
N LEU A 837 -16.52 -6.59 2.08
CA LEU A 837 -15.07 -6.42 2.10
C LEU A 837 -14.45 -7.15 3.30
N LEU A 838 -15.00 -6.97 4.51
CA LEU A 838 -14.56 -7.68 5.72
C LEU A 838 -14.67 -9.20 5.59
N LEU A 839 -15.80 -9.70 5.04
CA LEU A 839 -16.02 -11.12 4.76
C LEU A 839 -15.08 -11.70 3.70
N SER A 840 -14.49 -10.85 2.85
CA SER A 840 -13.59 -11.28 1.78
C SER A 840 -12.16 -11.55 2.26
N ALA A 841 -11.79 -11.05 3.45
CA ALA A 841 -10.47 -11.30 4.03
C ALA A 841 -10.29 -12.80 4.31
N SER A 842 -9.09 -13.32 4.02
CA SER A 842 -8.75 -14.73 4.19
C SER A 842 -7.37 -14.91 4.86
N LYS A 843 -7.10 -16.11 5.37
CA LYS A 843 -5.81 -16.47 5.96
C LYS A 843 -5.29 -17.77 5.36
N ALA A 844 -3.99 -17.81 5.06
CA ALA A 844 -3.28 -19.04 4.72
C ALA A 844 -2.11 -19.24 5.70
N SER A 845 -2.18 -20.28 6.55
CA SER A 845 -1.17 -20.52 7.59
C SER A 845 0.24 -20.64 6.99
N GLY A 846 1.22 -19.99 7.63
CA GLY A 846 2.61 -19.93 7.16
C GLY A 846 2.86 -19.04 5.93
N LYS A 847 1.80 -18.49 5.30
CA LYS A 847 1.91 -17.67 4.07
C LYS A 847 1.52 -16.22 4.31
N TYR A 848 0.27 -15.96 4.66
CA TYR A 848 -0.26 -14.61 4.86
C TYR A 848 -1.51 -14.57 5.76
N THR A 849 -1.79 -13.39 6.30
CA THR A 849 -3.11 -13.04 6.84
C THR A 849 -3.63 -11.80 6.14
N GLU A 850 -4.90 -11.78 5.75
CA GLU A 850 -5.56 -10.58 5.23
C GLU A 850 -6.34 -9.86 6.31
N GLY A 851 -6.52 -8.57 6.09
CA GLY A 851 -7.41 -7.74 6.86
C GLY A 851 -7.93 -6.58 6.05
N VAL A 852 -8.79 -5.78 6.66
CA VAL A 852 -9.37 -4.58 6.07
C VAL A 852 -9.03 -3.40 6.95
N VAL A 853 -8.62 -2.30 6.32
CA VAL A 853 -8.50 -1.00 6.97
C VAL A 853 -9.74 -0.20 6.65
N LEU A 854 -10.42 0.30 7.68
CA LEU A 854 -11.56 1.20 7.59
C LEU A 854 -11.22 2.51 8.30
N SER A 855 -11.13 3.59 7.54
CA SER A 855 -11.06 4.99 8.02
C SER A 855 -12.03 5.85 7.22
N LYS A 856 -12.07 7.16 7.46
CA LYS A 856 -12.92 8.08 6.67
C LYS A 856 -12.43 8.24 5.23
N GLN A 857 -11.13 8.09 4.98
CA GLN A 857 -10.50 8.34 3.68
C GLN A 857 -10.03 7.06 2.99
N LEU A 858 -9.95 5.95 3.72
CA LEU A 858 -9.42 4.69 3.22
C LEU A 858 -10.29 3.52 3.65
N GLU A 859 -10.75 2.76 2.66
CA GLU A 859 -11.45 1.49 2.83
C GLU A 859 -10.82 0.48 1.88
N THR A 860 -9.97 -0.40 2.41
CA THR A 860 -9.20 -1.30 1.55
C THR A 860 -8.83 -2.60 2.24
N LEU A 861 -8.75 -3.68 1.46
CA LEU A 861 -8.20 -4.96 1.90
C LEU A 861 -6.68 -4.96 1.72
N PHE A 862 -5.98 -5.47 2.73
CA PHE A 862 -4.55 -5.70 2.69
C PHE A 862 -4.22 -7.16 3.00
N ARG A 863 -3.03 -7.56 2.57
CA ARG A 863 -2.40 -8.85 2.84
C ARG A 863 -1.09 -8.59 3.58
N ALA A 864 -1.02 -9.06 4.82
CA ALA A 864 0.19 -9.00 5.61
C ALA A 864 1.11 -10.18 5.26
N VAL A 865 2.23 -9.85 4.61
CA VAL A 865 3.35 -10.76 4.32
C VAL A 865 4.61 -10.15 4.95
N PRO A 866 4.79 -10.25 6.28
CA PRO A 866 5.89 -9.56 6.96
C PRO A 866 7.24 -10.26 6.75
N PRO A 867 8.36 -9.52 6.89
CA PRO A 867 9.70 -10.07 7.04
C PRO A 867 9.75 -11.18 8.10
N SER A 868 10.58 -12.19 7.87
CA SER A 868 10.70 -13.36 8.75
C SER A 868 11.10 -13.00 10.18
N LEU A 869 11.90 -11.95 10.34
CA LEU A 869 12.24 -11.38 11.65
C LEU A 869 11.00 -11.00 12.45
N TYR A 870 10.02 -10.34 11.84
CA TYR A 870 8.85 -9.84 12.58
C TYR A 870 7.97 -10.99 13.05
N LEU A 871 7.89 -12.06 12.25
CA LEU A 871 7.23 -13.30 12.65
C LEU A 871 7.93 -13.92 13.85
N ALA A 872 9.26 -14.12 13.78
CA ALA A 872 10.02 -14.76 14.85
C ALA A 872 9.95 -13.99 16.18
N LEU A 873 9.91 -12.66 16.14
CA LEU A 873 9.72 -11.81 17.33
C LEU A 873 8.31 -11.91 17.91
N ALA A 874 7.30 -12.23 17.10
CA ALA A 874 5.90 -12.32 17.50
C ALA A 874 5.41 -13.74 17.85
N MET A 875 6.26 -14.74 17.68
CA MET A 875 5.94 -16.15 17.93
C MET A 875 5.71 -16.40 19.44
N THR A 876 4.48 -16.68 19.86
CA THR A 876 4.10 -16.85 21.27
C THR A 876 3.41 -18.18 21.57
N GLU A 877 3.16 -19.01 20.57
CA GLU A 877 2.48 -20.30 20.73
C GLU A 877 3.35 -21.29 21.53
N PRO A 878 2.73 -22.26 22.26
CA PRO A 878 3.48 -23.21 23.09
C PRO A 878 4.56 -23.99 22.32
N GLU A 879 4.25 -24.40 21.09
CA GLU A 879 5.17 -25.13 20.21
C GLU A 879 6.32 -24.27 19.69
N GLU A 880 6.07 -22.99 19.41
CA GLU A 880 7.09 -22.02 18.99
C GLU A 880 8.04 -21.71 20.15
N LYS A 881 7.49 -21.54 21.37
CA LYS A 881 8.28 -21.39 22.61
C LYS A 881 9.16 -22.62 22.86
N ALA A 882 8.61 -23.82 22.67
CA ALA A 882 9.38 -25.06 22.80
C ALA A 882 10.49 -25.17 21.74
N GLN A 883 10.24 -24.75 20.49
CA GLN A 883 11.24 -24.70 19.44
C GLN A 883 12.38 -23.73 19.81
N ARG A 884 12.06 -22.51 20.24
CA ARG A 884 13.08 -21.54 20.72
C ARG A 884 13.88 -22.10 21.89
N TRP A 885 13.21 -22.68 22.89
CA TRP A 885 13.88 -23.26 24.06
C TRP A 885 14.89 -24.34 23.67
N ARG A 886 14.55 -25.23 22.71
CA ARG A 886 15.49 -26.24 22.21
C ARG A 886 16.74 -25.62 21.57
N LEU A 887 16.60 -24.53 20.82
CA LEU A 887 17.73 -23.82 20.23
C LEU A 887 18.60 -23.15 21.30
N MET A 888 17.97 -22.55 22.32
CA MET A 888 18.68 -21.95 23.46
C MET A 888 19.53 -23.00 24.18
N GLU A 889 18.95 -24.16 24.49
CA GLU A 889 19.66 -25.27 25.15
C GLU A 889 20.77 -25.87 24.27
N ALA A 890 20.49 -26.09 22.98
CA ALA A 890 21.44 -26.73 22.07
C ALA A 890 22.66 -25.85 21.73
N HIS A 891 22.46 -24.53 21.65
CA HIS A 891 23.47 -23.60 21.16
C HIS A 891 23.92 -22.54 22.19
N GLN A 892 23.40 -22.61 23.43
CA GLN A 892 23.68 -21.67 24.52
C GLN A 892 23.37 -20.21 24.14
N LEU A 893 22.26 -20.01 23.44
CA LEU A 893 21.81 -18.71 22.95
C LEU A 893 20.86 -18.03 23.94
N SER A 894 20.85 -16.70 23.91
CA SER A 894 19.74 -15.92 24.47
C SER A 894 18.44 -16.17 23.70
N GLU A 895 17.29 -15.82 24.30
CA GLU A 895 15.99 -15.98 23.65
C GLU A 895 15.89 -15.18 22.34
N LEU A 896 16.46 -13.97 22.31
CA LEU A 896 16.52 -13.14 21.09
C LEU A 896 17.40 -13.79 20.02
N GLU A 897 18.59 -14.29 20.36
CA GLU A 897 19.47 -14.97 19.39
C GLU A 897 18.80 -16.23 18.81
N ALA A 898 18.08 -16.99 19.63
CA ALA A 898 17.28 -18.12 19.15
C ALA A 898 16.16 -17.67 18.19
N ALA A 899 15.48 -16.56 18.47
CA ALA A 899 14.50 -15.98 17.56
C ALA A 899 15.13 -15.52 16.23
N LEU A 900 16.32 -14.92 16.26
CA LEU A 900 17.06 -14.55 15.05
C LEU A 900 17.45 -15.77 14.21
N GLN A 901 17.83 -16.89 14.84
CA GLN A 901 18.07 -18.15 14.11
C GLN A 901 16.80 -18.71 13.48
N ILE A 902 15.65 -18.64 14.15
CA ILE A 902 14.36 -19.03 13.56
C ILE A 902 14.03 -18.13 12.37
N ALA A 903 14.24 -16.81 12.46
CA ALA A 903 14.03 -15.91 11.34
C ALA A 903 14.87 -16.30 10.11
N ALA A 904 16.15 -16.64 10.31
CA ALA A 904 17.04 -17.12 9.26
C ALA A 904 16.58 -18.46 8.66
N GLU A 905 16.03 -19.37 9.48
CA GLU A 905 15.46 -20.63 8.99
C GLU A 905 14.19 -20.40 8.16
N ILE A 906 13.32 -19.47 8.58
CA ILE A 906 12.14 -19.08 7.80
C ILE A 906 12.58 -18.46 6.46
N ASP A 907 13.60 -17.61 6.45
CA ASP A 907 14.20 -17.06 5.23
C ASP A 907 14.70 -18.16 4.31
N ARG A 908 15.40 -19.17 4.84
CA ARG A 908 15.87 -20.33 4.08
C ARG A 908 14.70 -21.13 3.49
N LEU A 909 13.64 -21.38 4.25
CA LEU A 909 12.43 -22.06 3.77
C LEU A 909 11.68 -21.25 2.71
N ARG A 910 11.75 -19.92 2.82
CA ARG A 910 11.26 -18.97 1.80
C ARG A 910 12.20 -18.83 0.61
N GLY A 911 13.35 -19.53 0.59
CA GLY A 911 14.35 -19.45 -0.47
C GLY A 911 15.02 -18.08 -0.58
N MET A 912 15.19 -17.40 0.55
CA MET A 912 15.97 -16.17 0.69
C MET A 912 17.38 -16.56 1.16
N SER A 913 18.42 -16.04 0.50
CA SER A 913 19.85 -16.34 0.80
C SER A 913 20.57 -15.17 1.41
#